data_AF-A0A0G2F3U9-F1
#
_entry.id   AF-A0A0G2F3U9-F1
#
_cell.length_a   1.000
_cell.length_b   1.000
_cell.length_c   1.000
_cell.angle_alpha   90.00
_cell.angle_beta   90.00
_cell.angle_gamma   90.00
#
_symmetry.space_group_name_H-M   'P 1'
#
loop_
_entity.id
_entity.type
_entity.pdbx_description
1 polymer ?
#
loop_
_entity_poly.entity_id
_entity_poly.type
_entity_poly.pdbx_seq_one_letter_code
_entity_poly.pdbx_strand_id
1 'polypeptide(L)'
;MSLTGDVPFSEFLAPGQDAAGVVRVPPPAYARRPNFSFSLSSITNGSRNIQLSPQTEFDATELAQSSSLDYAQARAVVDSLTQSFALIQGPPGTGKSYTGIALIKVLLDNRTAANLGPIVCVCYTNHALDQLLEHLVDAGISQVIRVGSRSKSEVLKPLLLREVAMKLERTKTEKRVFWDIGKQLERDEREIEQLITALGNADSWQSRRLLHLHWTNLLREKIQRKLVHALHEYNDRRAQQDLNRLELNLRCLQEAHIIGITTSGLARNLDILRRVRAKVMVCEEAGEVMESHTLTAMLPSVEHAILIGDHEQLRPQIQRYDLGREHPRGEQYSLDVSLFERLRRMHPMISQLVRDTLYPALHDAPSTTEYPMVPGMKDRLFWFDHREHEAGSDQPRDVTSTSRTNDFEVEMTVGLVSHLMKQGIYHAEDIAVLTPYLGQLHKLRARLGAMWELVINDRDLDELEKAGIATEQVCKTTALQALKVATIDNFQGEEAKVVIISLVRSNEMNNCGFLKTSNRINVLLSRAQHGMFIIGNSKTAGSVEMWQDVLDILRAGGNIGTSFELQCPRHPPCPEAKFCQVCAADKIKDQQVDFIEMLTYKEVDLNEDPCLFPPCGHIMTMANMDGHMDMNKHYVTAPDGTFVGLKPAPLFSSDELKACPTCRGALRSISRYGRVVRRALLDESTKKFIVWSQNEYLRLQTQFQDAHSELNNTADAVVVNTVAPVALTIAGSPYVLFDYIKDTAAALNLTGRYKALFALRTQLLAHVNKVQHEEQPFRKVHDFCQDARRRRGHDDIASAFALSPEVLQTGAHLLASALLLRCDLALIADLVAIWRNKLPAKLRGGNCTLHFSSIRNRCLALLQDADAAHSPAQKVEALLFHAQSNAIQRLPFAGATATPAATTMQSQQLREEALSHIATARAICTLHPSSTSGLDDEADTLEKMLRQESTFFAVVTSEERRAVLAAMAAEFRGTGHWYYCANGHPFTVGECGMPMQLAVCPQCGAAAGGQGHVPAEGVTRAEDLERELGELRL
;
A
#
# COMPACT_ATOMS: atom_id res chain seq x y z
N MET A 1 23.05 -9.45 -36.12
CA MET A 1 23.90 -8.88 -35.05
C MET A 1 24.97 -8.02 -35.71
N SER A 2 24.84 -6.69 -35.67
CA SER A 2 26.02 -5.85 -35.52
C SER A 2 26.36 -5.84 -34.03
N LEU A 3 27.65 -5.91 -33.71
CA LEU A 3 28.18 -5.86 -32.34
C LEU A 3 28.30 -4.42 -31.80
N THR A 4 27.75 -3.43 -32.53
CA THR A 4 27.54 -2.07 -32.05
C THR A 4 26.06 -1.93 -31.68
N GLY A 5 25.78 -1.85 -30.39
CA GLY A 5 24.46 -1.45 -29.92
C GLY A 5 24.29 0.04 -30.18
N ASP A 6 23.84 0.41 -31.38
CA ASP A 6 23.51 1.79 -31.73
C ASP A 6 22.24 2.20 -30.98
N VAL A 7 22.40 2.54 -29.70
CA VAL A 7 21.36 3.22 -28.92
C VAL A 7 21.24 4.64 -29.50
N PRO A 8 20.05 5.06 -29.97
CA PRO A 8 19.85 6.43 -30.44
C PRO A 8 20.29 7.43 -29.38
N PHE A 9 20.88 8.56 -29.82
CA PHE A 9 21.33 9.63 -28.92
C PHE A 9 22.45 9.23 -27.97
N SER A 10 23.23 8.17 -28.29
CA SER A 10 24.38 7.74 -27.48
C SER A 10 25.34 8.90 -27.14
N GLU A 11 25.49 9.86 -28.04
CA GLU A 11 26.27 11.09 -27.88
C GLU A 11 25.78 12.01 -26.75
N PHE A 12 24.48 11.95 -26.40
CA PHE A 12 23.86 12.73 -25.32
C PHE A 12 23.68 11.88 -24.06
N LEU A 13 23.42 10.58 -24.22
CA LEU A 13 23.15 9.66 -23.13
C LEU A 13 24.43 9.18 -22.43
N ALA A 14 25.53 9.06 -23.19
CA ALA A 14 26.85 8.60 -22.74
C ALA A 14 27.99 9.34 -23.49
N PRO A 15 28.20 10.65 -23.24
CA PRO A 15 29.23 11.43 -23.91
C PRO A 15 30.65 10.91 -23.59
N GLY A 16 31.53 10.89 -24.60
CA GLY A 16 32.94 10.52 -24.44
C GLY A 16 33.74 11.56 -23.65
N GLN A 17 34.91 11.17 -23.13
CA GLN A 17 35.77 12.02 -22.28
C GLN A 17 36.25 13.33 -22.95
N ASP A 18 36.16 13.45 -24.28
CA ASP A 18 36.58 14.61 -25.06
C ASP A 18 35.47 15.66 -25.34
N ALA A 19 34.24 15.43 -24.87
CA ALA A 19 33.08 16.30 -25.14
C ALA A 19 32.97 17.50 -24.17
N ALA A 20 34.00 18.34 -24.09
CA ALA A 20 34.06 19.49 -23.17
C ALA A 20 33.47 20.80 -23.76
N GLY A 21 32.29 20.74 -24.40
CA GLY A 21 31.64 21.92 -25.00
C GLY A 21 30.12 21.86 -24.98
N VAL A 22 29.47 22.99 -25.33
CA VAL A 22 28.00 23.08 -25.47
C VAL A 22 27.51 22.01 -26.45
N VAL A 23 26.81 21.01 -25.93
CA VAL A 23 26.19 19.96 -26.73
C VAL A 23 24.95 20.55 -27.40
N ARG A 24 25.13 21.11 -28.60
CA ARG A 24 24.02 21.63 -29.39
C ARG A 24 23.21 20.45 -29.91
N VAL A 25 22.03 20.23 -29.32
CA VAL A 25 21.11 19.19 -29.80
C VAL A 25 20.59 19.61 -31.18
N PRO A 26 20.94 18.88 -32.25
CA PRO A 26 20.49 19.20 -33.59
C PRO A 26 18.99 18.86 -33.75
N PRO A 27 18.30 19.41 -34.76
CA PRO A 27 16.93 19.00 -35.08
C PRO A 27 16.80 17.50 -35.34
N PRO A 28 15.60 16.91 -35.24
CA PRO A 28 15.35 15.51 -35.59
C PRO A 28 15.86 15.17 -37.01
N ALA A 29 16.40 13.97 -37.22
CA ALA A 29 17.02 13.61 -38.50
C ALA A 29 16.05 13.75 -39.69
N TYR A 30 14.78 13.34 -39.54
CA TYR A 30 13.73 13.56 -40.53
C TYR A 30 13.48 15.04 -40.87
N ALA A 31 13.74 15.94 -39.92
CA ALA A 31 13.46 17.38 -40.02
C ALA A 31 14.64 18.20 -40.57
N ARG A 32 15.82 17.57 -40.77
CA ARG A 32 17.00 18.19 -41.38
C ARG A 32 16.96 18.26 -42.90
N ARG A 33 15.89 17.74 -43.53
CA ARG A 33 15.75 17.77 -44.99
C ARG A 33 15.66 19.22 -45.49
N PRO A 34 16.25 19.54 -46.66
CA PRO A 34 16.12 20.87 -47.25
C PRO A 34 14.64 21.23 -47.44
N ASN A 35 14.27 22.47 -47.08
CA ASN A 35 12.91 23.01 -47.22
C ASN A 35 11.82 22.28 -46.42
N PHE A 36 12.18 21.54 -45.35
CA PHE A 36 11.20 20.98 -44.43
C PHE A 36 10.76 22.02 -43.40
N SER A 37 9.45 22.18 -43.22
CA SER A 37 8.84 23.00 -42.17
C SER A 37 7.67 22.25 -41.53
N PHE A 38 7.48 22.45 -40.23
CA PHE A 38 6.31 21.96 -39.52
C PHE A 38 5.14 22.91 -39.72
N SER A 39 4.01 22.40 -40.19
CA SER A 39 2.73 23.11 -40.13
C SER A 39 2.21 23.12 -38.70
N LEU A 40 1.95 24.31 -38.13
CA LEU A 40 1.38 24.46 -36.78
C LEU A 40 -0.14 24.64 -36.79
N SER A 41 -0.79 24.38 -37.92
CA SER A 41 -2.22 24.61 -38.14
C SER A 41 -3.16 23.89 -37.16
N SER A 42 -2.77 22.73 -36.60
CA SER A 42 -3.60 21.98 -35.64
C SER A 42 -3.78 22.66 -34.29
N ILE A 43 -2.89 23.59 -33.94
CA ILE A 43 -2.88 24.25 -32.64
C ILE A 43 -3.16 25.75 -32.74
N THR A 44 -3.29 26.28 -33.96
CA THR A 44 -3.60 27.70 -34.20
C THR A 44 -5.07 27.92 -34.54
N ASN A 45 -5.60 29.10 -34.23
CA ASN A 45 -7.02 29.44 -34.36
C ASN A 45 -7.48 29.74 -35.81
N GLY A 46 -6.99 28.99 -36.79
CA GLY A 46 -7.43 29.03 -38.20
C GLY A 46 -7.15 30.33 -38.98
N SER A 47 -6.52 31.34 -38.36
CA SER A 47 -6.35 32.69 -38.93
C SER A 47 -4.99 32.94 -39.60
N ARG A 48 -3.98 32.08 -39.38
CA ARG A 48 -2.67 32.11 -40.07
C ARG A 48 -2.06 30.70 -40.16
N ASN A 49 -1.55 30.34 -41.34
CA ASN A 49 -0.79 29.10 -41.54
C ASN A 49 0.67 29.33 -41.11
N ILE A 50 0.94 29.14 -39.82
CA ILE A 50 2.28 29.33 -39.25
C ILE A 50 3.12 28.10 -39.56
N GLN A 51 4.28 28.33 -40.17
CA GLN A 51 5.26 27.29 -40.47
C GLN A 51 6.53 27.49 -39.63
N LEU A 52 6.94 26.43 -38.95
CA LEU A 52 8.17 26.40 -38.17
C LEU A 52 9.24 25.64 -38.93
N SER A 53 10.30 26.33 -39.35
CA SER A 53 11.47 25.71 -39.96
C SER A 53 12.50 25.42 -38.86
N PRO A 54 12.92 24.16 -38.66
CA PRO A 54 13.90 23.80 -37.62
C PRO A 54 15.32 24.36 -37.85
N GLN A 55 15.56 24.96 -39.01
CA GLN A 55 16.86 25.50 -39.42
C GLN A 55 16.96 27.01 -39.17
N THR A 56 15.85 27.68 -38.88
CA THR A 56 15.77 29.13 -38.66
C THR A 56 15.23 29.41 -37.27
N GLU A 57 15.64 30.51 -36.65
CA GLU A 57 15.05 30.93 -35.39
C GLU A 57 13.56 31.24 -35.57
N PHE A 58 12.75 30.76 -34.64
CA PHE A 58 11.30 30.94 -34.62
C PHE A 58 10.89 31.62 -33.32
N ASP A 59 10.11 32.71 -33.42
CA ASP A 59 9.65 33.44 -32.24
C ASP A 59 8.42 32.76 -31.62
N ALA A 60 8.58 32.20 -30.42
CA ALA A 60 7.51 31.55 -29.69
C ALA A 60 6.34 32.49 -29.34
N THR A 61 6.54 33.81 -29.33
CA THR A 61 5.45 34.77 -29.11
C THR A 61 4.41 34.73 -30.23
N GLU A 62 4.83 34.45 -31.48
CA GLU A 62 3.92 34.32 -32.62
C GLU A 62 2.97 33.13 -32.44
N LEU A 63 3.48 32.02 -31.92
CA LEU A 63 2.67 30.84 -31.62
C LEU A 63 1.75 31.06 -30.42
N ALA A 64 2.23 31.69 -29.34
CA ALA A 64 1.42 31.98 -28.16
C ALA A 64 0.23 32.91 -28.48
N GLN A 65 0.41 33.90 -29.36
CA GLN A 65 -0.65 34.83 -29.75
C GLN A 65 -1.71 34.21 -30.68
N SER A 66 -1.37 33.13 -31.39
CA SER A 66 -2.21 32.51 -32.41
C SER A 66 -2.82 31.17 -31.99
N SER A 67 -2.48 30.70 -30.80
CA SER A 67 -2.95 29.44 -30.19
C SER A 67 -3.56 29.67 -28.81
N SER A 68 -4.05 28.61 -28.19
CA SER A 68 -4.50 28.60 -26.79
C SER A 68 -3.38 28.34 -25.79
N LEU A 69 -2.13 28.23 -26.25
CA LEU A 69 -0.95 28.00 -25.40
C LEU A 69 -0.46 29.32 -24.81
N ASP A 70 -0.03 29.29 -23.54
CA ASP A 70 0.74 30.41 -23.00
C ASP A 70 2.15 30.47 -23.61
N TYR A 71 2.90 31.53 -23.29
CA TYR A 71 4.24 31.72 -23.84
C TYR A 71 5.22 30.57 -23.48
N ALA A 72 5.18 30.06 -22.26
CA ALA A 72 6.08 29.00 -21.81
C ALA A 72 5.75 27.67 -22.51
N GLN A 73 4.47 27.37 -22.66
CA GLN A 73 3.97 26.20 -23.39
C GLN A 73 4.29 26.29 -24.88
N ALA A 74 4.08 27.45 -25.51
CA ALA A 74 4.44 27.70 -26.91
C ALA A 74 5.94 27.56 -27.12
N ARG A 75 6.75 28.10 -26.21
CA ARG A 75 8.21 27.95 -26.23
C ARG A 75 8.63 26.49 -26.11
N ALA A 76 8.04 25.73 -25.18
CA ALA A 76 8.32 24.31 -25.02
C ALA A 76 7.99 23.49 -26.28
N VAL A 77 6.90 23.81 -26.99
CA VAL A 77 6.55 23.17 -28.27
C VAL A 77 7.59 23.51 -29.34
N VAL A 78 7.96 24.78 -29.49
CA VAL A 78 8.98 25.23 -30.46
C VAL A 78 10.34 24.55 -30.20
N ASP A 79 10.81 24.59 -28.95
CA ASP A 79 12.09 23.99 -28.59
C ASP A 79 12.06 22.47 -28.81
N SER A 80 10.96 21.80 -28.47
CA SER A 80 10.81 20.36 -28.71
C SER A 80 10.81 20.00 -30.20
N LEU A 81 10.18 20.78 -31.06
CA LEU A 81 10.16 20.50 -32.50
C LEU A 81 11.52 20.77 -33.19
N THR A 82 12.33 21.65 -32.60
CA THR A 82 13.64 22.04 -33.15
C THR A 82 14.81 21.23 -32.60
N GLN A 83 14.58 20.35 -31.63
CA GLN A 83 15.59 19.49 -31.00
C GLN A 83 15.27 18.02 -31.22
N SER A 84 16.28 17.20 -31.52
CA SER A 84 16.12 15.74 -31.64
C SER A 84 15.92 15.04 -30.29
N PHE A 85 16.28 15.69 -29.19
CA PHE A 85 16.07 15.22 -27.83
C PHE A 85 15.62 16.41 -26.96
N ALA A 86 14.41 16.33 -26.39
CA ALA A 86 13.81 17.43 -25.65
C ALA A 86 13.30 17.00 -24.26
N LEU A 87 13.45 17.88 -23.28
CA LEU A 87 12.92 17.73 -21.92
C LEU A 87 11.91 18.83 -21.64
N ILE A 88 10.68 18.47 -21.29
CA ILE A 88 9.65 19.42 -20.86
C ILE A 88 9.38 19.21 -19.37
N GLN A 89 9.79 20.18 -18.55
CA GLN A 89 9.47 20.21 -17.12
C GLN A 89 8.32 21.16 -16.83
N GLY A 90 7.44 20.75 -15.93
CA GLY A 90 6.44 21.63 -15.35
C GLY A 90 5.98 21.13 -13.97
N PRO A 91 5.82 21.99 -12.96
CA PRO A 91 5.15 21.64 -11.71
C PRO A 91 3.72 21.10 -11.91
N PRO A 92 3.08 20.51 -10.88
CA PRO A 92 1.67 20.12 -10.95
C PRO A 92 0.78 21.30 -11.36
N GLY A 93 -0.18 21.08 -12.27
CA GLY A 93 -1.12 22.11 -12.71
C GLY A 93 -0.64 23.09 -13.79
N THR A 94 0.61 22.99 -14.27
CA THR A 94 1.17 23.87 -15.32
C THR A 94 0.81 23.51 -16.77
N GLY A 95 -0.06 22.51 -16.96
CA GLY A 95 -0.51 22.10 -18.29
C GLY A 95 0.47 21.21 -19.06
N LYS A 96 1.43 20.53 -18.41
CA LYS A 96 2.37 19.58 -19.07
C LYS A 96 1.70 18.63 -20.08
N SER A 97 0.64 17.94 -19.66
CA SER A 97 -0.09 17.01 -20.55
C SER A 97 -0.81 17.75 -21.68
N TYR A 98 -1.29 18.98 -21.45
CA TYR A 98 -1.88 19.83 -22.47
C TYR A 98 -0.85 20.23 -23.55
N THR A 99 0.35 20.64 -23.12
CA THR A 99 1.49 20.92 -24.01
C THR A 99 1.93 19.66 -24.77
N GLY A 100 1.97 18.50 -24.12
CA GLY A 100 2.28 17.21 -24.75
C GLY A 100 1.28 16.84 -25.85
N ILE A 101 -0.02 17.03 -25.61
CA ILE A 101 -1.07 16.81 -26.61
C ILE A 101 -0.92 17.76 -27.80
N ALA A 102 -0.67 19.05 -27.53
CA ALA A 102 -0.43 20.04 -28.59
C ALA A 102 0.77 19.66 -29.47
N LEU A 103 1.86 19.20 -28.86
CA LEU A 103 3.05 18.72 -29.57
C LEU A 103 2.75 17.48 -30.43
N ILE A 104 2.03 16.50 -29.87
CA ILE A 104 1.64 15.28 -30.59
C ILE A 104 0.75 15.62 -31.80
N LYS A 105 -0.19 16.58 -31.66
CA LYS A 105 -1.03 17.04 -32.77
C LYS A 105 -0.19 17.59 -33.93
N VAL A 106 0.76 18.47 -33.65
CA VAL A 106 1.66 19.01 -34.68
C VAL A 106 2.46 17.90 -35.35
N LEU A 107 2.98 16.94 -34.58
CA LEU A 107 3.73 15.81 -35.16
C LEU A 107 2.85 14.91 -36.04
N LEU A 108 1.58 14.68 -35.64
CA LEU A 108 0.63 13.89 -36.43
C LEU A 108 0.21 14.59 -37.73
N ASP A 109 -0.05 15.90 -37.70
CA ASP A 109 -0.35 16.69 -38.89
C ASP A 109 0.77 16.62 -39.94
N ASN A 110 2.02 16.53 -39.47
CA ASN A 110 3.20 16.47 -40.31
C ASN A 110 3.71 15.02 -40.55
N ARG A 111 2.95 13.99 -40.12
CA ARG A 111 3.35 12.57 -40.16
C ARG A 111 3.73 12.09 -41.56
N THR A 112 2.95 12.47 -42.57
CA THR A 112 3.15 12.05 -43.96
C THR A 112 4.35 12.76 -44.58
N ALA A 113 4.45 14.08 -44.41
CA ALA A 113 5.55 14.91 -44.91
C ALA A 113 6.91 14.48 -44.31
N ALA A 114 6.94 14.16 -43.02
CA ALA A 114 8.14 13.72 -42.33
C ALA A 114 8.38 12.19 -42.38
N ASN A 115 7.41 11.42 -42.87
CA ASN A 115 7.43 9.95 -42.86
C ASN A 115 7.78 9.41 -41.45
N LEU A 116 6.97 9.79 -40.45
CA LEU A 116 7.26 9.51 -39.03
C LEU A 116 6.94 8.08 -38.59
N GLY A 117 6.07 7.37 -39.32
CA GLY A 117 5.43 6.16 -38.81
C GLY A 117 4.45 6.47 -37.67
N PRO A 118 4.09 5.50 -36.83
CA PRO A 118 3.33 5.75 -35.60
C PRO A 118 4.20 6.47 -34.56
N ILE A 119 3.58 7.33 -33.76
CA ILE A 119 4.21 7.94 -32.58
C ILE A 119 4.01 6.99 -31.40
N VAL A 120 5.10 6.65 -30.72
CA VAL A 120 5.06 5.75 -29.55
C VAL A 120 5.01 6.58 -28.27
N CYS A 121 3.90 6.47 -27.55
CA CYS A 121 3.68 7.10 -26.25
C CYS A 121 3.98 6.09 -25.14
N VAL A 122 4.93 6.42 -24.27
CA VAL A 122 5.43 5.54 -23.21
C VAL A 122 5.15 6.17 -21.84
N CYS A 123 4.58 5.39 -20.92
CA CYS A 123 4.39 5.80 -19.52
C CYS A 123 4.81 4.67 -18.56
N TYR A 124 5.10 5.02 -17.29
CA TYR A 124 5.37 4.01 -16.26
C TYR A 124 4.09 3.25 -15.85
N THR A 125 3.01 3.98 -15.55
CA THR A 125 1.76 3.42 -15.03
C THR A 125 0.69 3.24 -16.12
N ASN A 126 -0.23 2.28 -15.93
CA ASN A 126 -1.38 2.13 -16.81
C ASN A 126 -2.37 3.31 -16.68
N HIS A 127 -2.41 3.97 -15.52
CA HIS A 127 -3.32 5.08 -15.29
C HIS A 127 -2.92 6.32 -16.09
N ALA A 128 -1.65 6.74 -15.99
CA ALA A 128 -1.12 7.86 -16.77
C ALA A 128 -1.28 7.61 -18.28
N LEU A 129 -0.99 6.39 -18.72
CA LEU A 129 -1.14 6.02 -20.12
C LEU A 129 -2.59 6.06 -20.61
N ASP A 130 -3.53 5.53 -19.82
CA ASP A 130 -4.94 5.58 -20.20
C ASP A 130 -5.43 7.03 -20.26
N GLN A 131 -5.02 7.88 -19.31
CA GLN A 131 -5.36 9.31 -19.30
C GLN A 131 -4.82 10.06 -20.53
N LEU A 132 -3.55 9.83 -20.90
CA LEU A 132 -2.94 10.43 -22.10
C LEU A 132 -3.73 10.05 -23.35
N LEU A 133 -4.04 8.77 -23.52
CA LEU A 133 -4.72 8.26 -24.71
C LEU A 133 -6.18 8.72 -24.77
N GLU A 134 -6.87 8.81 -23.64
CA GLU A 134 -8.20 9.43 -23.56
C GLU A 134 -8.16 10.87 -24.05
N HIS A 135 -7.23 11.68 -23.54
CA HIS A 135 -7.10 13.06 -24.00
C HIS A 135 -6.77 13.17 -25.50
N LEU A 136 -5.98 12.24 -26.05
CA LEU A 136 -5.69 12.21 -27.49
C LEU A 136 -6.94 11.85 -28.31
N VAL A 137 -7.73 10.88 -27.85
CA VAL A 137 -9.00 10.50 -28.48
C VAL A 137 -10.01 11.64 -28.41
N ASP A 138 -10.17 12.27 -27.25
CA ASP A 138 -11.04 13.43 -27.03
C ASP A 138 -10.61 14.63 -27.88
N ALA A 139 -9.30 14.75 -28.14
CA ALA A 139 -8.74 15.75 -29.02
C ALA A 139 -8.94 15.45 -30.52
N GLY A 140 -9.66 14.39 -30.87
CA GLY A 140 -10.04 14.02 -32.24
C GLY A 140 -9.02 13.14 -32.96
N ILE A 141 -8.02 12.60 -32.27
CA ILE A 141 -7.01 11.74 -32.89
C ILE A 141 -7.57 10.33 -33.08
N SER A 142 -7.55 9.87 -34.33
CA SER A 142 -7.99 8.53 -34.74
C SER A 142 -6.81 7.56 -34.89
N GLN A 143 -7.11 6.25 -35.00
CA GLN A 143 -6.11 5.17 -35.14
C GLN A 143 -5.13 5.07 -33.95
N VAL A 144 -5.68 5.16 -32.74
CA VAL A 144 -4.95 4.94 -31.48
C VAL A 144 -5.01 3.45 -31.12
N ILE A 145 -3.85 2.85 -30.83
CA ILE A 145 -3.75 1.47 -30.33
C ILE A 145 -3.15 1.45 -28.93
N ARG A 146 -3.87 0.84 -27.98
CA ARG A 146 -3.39 0.59 -26.61
C ARG A 146 -2.78 -0.81 -26.51
N VAL A 147 -1.48 -0.91 -26.23
CA VAL A 147 -0.77 -2.19 -26.05
C VAL A 147 -0.71 -2.58 -24.58
N GLY A 148 -1.51 -3.57 -24.19
CA GLY A 148 -1.58 -4.09 -22.82
C GLY A 148 -2.79 -4.99 -22.62
N SER A 149 -2.88 -5.67 -21.48
CA SER A 149 -3.98 -6.58 -21.16
C SER A 149 -5.03 -6.00 -20.22
N ARG A 150 -4.82 -4.79 -19.70
CA ARG A 150 -5.66 -4.15 -18.68
C ARG A 150 -5.80 -2.66 -19.00
N SER A 151 -7.03 -2.21 -19.17
CA SER A 151 -7.42 -0.79 -19.15
C SER A 151 -8.73 -0.68 -18.39
N LYS A 152 -8.86 0.35 -17.53
CA LYS A 152 -10.11 0.64 -16.80
C LYS A 152 -11.05 1.54 -17.61
N SER A 153 -10.54 2.18 -18.66
CA SER A 153 -11.28 3.09 -19.53
C SER A 153 -12.22 2.33 -20.46
N GLU A 154 -13.50 2.67 -20.45
CA GLU A 154 -14.47 2.11 -21.42
C GLU A 154 -14.18 2.59 -22.85
N VAL A 155 -13.60 3.80 -23.01
CA VAL A 155 -13.24 4.39 -24.31
C VAL A 155 -12.07 3.64 -24.95
N LEU A 156 -11.08 3.21 -24.14
CA LEU A 156 -9.86 2.57 -24.65
C LEU A 156 -9.97 1.04 -24.78
N LYS A 157 -10.89 0.37 -24.07
CA LYS A 157 -11.13 -1.08 -24.23
C LYS A 157 -11.27 -1.54 -25.68
N PRO A 158 -12.07 -0.90 -26.56
CA PRO A 158 -12.17 -1.30 -27.96
C PRO A 158 -10.89 -1.03 -28.78
N LEU A 159 -9.99 -0.17 -28.27
CA LEU A 159 -8.71 0.22 -28.88
C LEU A 159 -7.54 -0.66 -28.40
N LEU A 160 -7.78 -1.65 -27.54
CA LEU A 160 -6.78 -2.62 -27.14
C LEU A 160 -6.30 -3.42 -28.36
N LEU A 161 -4.97 -3.59 -28.49
CA LEU A 161 -4.37 -4.32 -29.62
C LEU A 161 -5.03 -5.69 -29.87
N ARG A 162 -5.40 -6.41 -28.80
CA ARG A 162 -6.10 -7.70 -28.90
C ARG A 162 -7.46 -7.58 -29.59
N GLU A 163 -8.25 -6.57 -29.22
CA GLU A 163 -9.60 -6.34 -29.75
C GLU A 163 -9.53 -5.85 -31.20
N VAL A 164 -8.58 -4.96 -31.51
CA VAL A 164 -8.33 -4.47 -32.87
C VAL A 164 -7.88 -5.64 -33.78
N ALA A 165 -6.94 -6.45 -33.30
CA ALA A 165 -6.45 -7.65 -34.00
C ALA A 165 -7.56 -8.69 -34.28
N MET A 166 -8.56 -8.81 -33.40
CA MET A 166 -9.70 -9.72 -33.61
C MET A 166 -10.66 -9.24 -34.69
N LYS A 167 -10.80 -7.92 -34.85
CA LYS A 167 -11.71 -7.30 -35.82
C LYS A 167 -11.11 -7.20 -37.23
N LEU A 168 -9.79 -7.35 -37.37
CA LEU A 168 -9.11 -7.30 -38.67
C LEU A 168 -9.47 -8.53 -39.52
N GLU A 169 -9.86 -8.30 -40.78
CA GLU A 169 -10.12 -9.41 -41.70
C GLU A 169 -8.83 -10.17 -42.02
N ARG A 170 -8.76 -11.42 -41.57
CA ARG A 170 -7.64 -12.33 -41.85
C ARG A 170 -7.57 -12.67 -43.34
N THR A 171 -6.35 -12.75 -43.88
CA THR A 171 -6.14 -13.20 -45.26
C THR A 171 -6.56 -14.66 -45.44
N LYS A 172 -6.86 -15.09 -46.69
CA LYS A 172 -7.24 -16.50 -46.96
C LYS A 172 -6.18 -17.48 -46.48
N THR A 173 -4.90 -17.13 -46.65
CA THR A 173 -3.75 -17.93 -46.19
C THR A 173 -3.70 -18.01 -44.67
N GLU A 174 -3.88 -16.89 -43.96
CA GLU A 174 -3.92 -16.87 -42.49
C GLU A 174 -5.09 -17.68 -41.94
N LYS A 175 -6.29 -17.55 -42.51
CA LYS A 175 -7.46 -18.33 -42.08
C LYS A 175 -7.18 -19.84 -42.15
N ARG A 176 -6.55 -20.29 -43.23
CA ARG A 176 -6.17 -21.70 -43.42
C ARG A 176 -5.12 -22.14 -42.40
N VAL A 177 -4.04 -21.37 -42.24
CA VAL A 177 -2.96 -21.70 -41.30
C VAL A 177 -3.44 -21.74 -39.84
N PHE A 178 -4.25 -20.77 -39.41
CA PHE A 178 -4.82 -20.77 -38.06
C PHE A 178 -5.77 -21.95 -37.82
N TRP A 179 -6.54 -22.36 -38.83
CA TRP A 179 -7.44 -23.50 -38.73
C TRP A 179 -6.69 -24.84 -38.68
N ASP A 180 -5.66 -25.00 -39.52
CA ASP A 180 -4.81 -26.19 -39.55
C ASP A 180 -4.08 -26.39 -38.20
N ILE A 181 -3.49 -25.32 -37.65
CA ILE A 181 -2.79 -25.36 -36.35
C ILE A 181 -3.79 -25.59 -35.20
N GLY A 182 -4.96 -24.94 -35.22
CA GLY A 182 -5.98 -25.12 -34.18
C GLY A 182 -6.46 -26.57 -34.08
N LYS A 183 -6.75 -27.20 -35.22
CA LYS A 183 -7.13 -28.63 -35.27
C LYS A 183 -6.04 -29.55 -34.75
N GLN A 184 -4.79 -29.21 -35.01
CA GLN A 184 -3.64 -29.98 -34.56
C GLN A 184 -3.43 -29.86 -33.04
N LEU A 185 -3.57 -28.66 -32.47
CA LEU A 185 -3.50 -28.45 -31.01
C LEU A 185 -4.62 -29.19 -30.27
N GLU A 186 -5.86 -29.16 -30.77
CA GLU A 186 -6.97 -29.92 -30.19
C GLU A 186 -6.72 -31.44 -30.20
N ARG A 187 -6.03 -31.93 -31.24
CA ARG A 187 -5.65 -33.34 -31.32
C ARG A 187 -4.60 -33.70 -30.27
N ASP A 188 -3.58 -32.87 -30.12
CA ASP A 188 -2.48 -33.10 -29.18
C ASP A 188 -2.98 -33.00 -27.72
N GLU A 189 -3.86 -32.05 -27.41
CA GLU A 189 -4.48 -31.89 -26.09
C GLU A 189 -5.25 -33.15 -25.67
N ARG A 190 -6.07 -33.71 -26.57
CA ARG A 190 -6.77 -34.98 -26.34
C ARG A 190 -5.81 -36.15 -26.13
N GLU A 191 -4.71 -36.20 -26.88
CA GLU A 191 -3.71 -37.26 -26.74
C GLU A 191 -2.99 -37.15 -25.38
N ILE A 192 -2.63 -35.94 -24.94
CA ILE A 192 -2.01 -35.68 -23.64
C ILE A 192 -2.95 -36.09 -22.50
N GLU A 193 -4.22 -35.70 -22.53
CA GLU A 193 -5.22 -36.08 -21.51
C GLU A 193 -5.40 -37.60 -21.40
N GLN A 194 -5.43 -38.30 -22.54
CA GLN A 194 -5.51 -39.76 -22.58
C GLN A 194 -4.28 -40.42 -21.95
N LEU A 195 -3.08 -39.90 -22.24
CA LEU A 195 -1.82 -40.43 -21.68
C LEU A 195 -1.70 -40.17 -20.17
N ILE A 196 -2.16 -39.00 -19.68
CA ILE A 196 -2.23 -38.68 -18.24
C ILE A 196 -3.18 -39.62 -17.51
N THR A 197 -4.36 -39.86 -18.09
CA THR A 197 -5.36 -40.78 -17.51
C THR A 197 -4.85 -42.21 -17.45
N ALA A 198 -4.13 -42.66 -18.49
CA ALA A 198 -3.51 -43.98 -18.54
C ALA A 198 -2.40 -44.17 -17.48
N LEU A 199 -1.70 -43.09 -17.10
CA LEU A 199 -0.68 -43.11 -16.03
C LEU A 199 -1.27 -43.26 -14.62
N GLY A 200 -2.50 -42.78 -14.39
CA GLY A 200 -3.15 -42.74 -13.07
C GLY A 200 -3.81 -44.05 -12.59
N ASN A 201 -4.10 -45.00 -13.49
CA ASN A 201 -4.97 -46.16 -13.21
C ASN A 201 -4.25 -47.47 -12.83
N ALA A 202 -3.11 -47.43 -12.11
CA ALA A 202 -2.36 -48.64 -11.75
C ALA A 202 -2.40 -48.96 -10.24
N ASP A 203 -3.23 -49.92 -9.78
CA ASP A 203 -2.96 -50.72 -8.55
C ASP A 203 -3.87 -51.95 -8.27
N SER A 204 -3.28 -53.08 -7.80
CA SER A 204 -3.89 -54.18 -6.98
C SER A 204 -2.86 -55.31 -6.57
N TRP A 205 -2.90 -55.77 -5.30
CA TRP A 205 -1.81 -56.39 -4.46
C TRP A 205 -1.79 -57.95 -4.45
N GLN A 206 -0.76 -58.76 -4.11
CA GLN A 206 0.45 -58.61 -3.30
C GLN A 206 1.64 -59.50 -3.76
N SER A 207 1.44 -60.67 -4.40
CA SER A 207 2.52 -61.43 -5.09
C SER A 207 2.65 -61.07 -6.59
N ARG A 208 1.61 -60.42 -7.14
CA ARG A 208 1.63 -59.75 -8.45
C ARG A 208 2.40 -58.43 -8.41
N ARG A 209 2.72 -57.91 -7.23
CA ARG A 209 3.30 -56.58 -7.01
C ARG A 209 4.70 -56.40 -7.64
N LEU A 210 5.56 -57.42 -7.63
CA LEU A 210 6.91 -57.31 -8.21
C LEU A 210 6.91 -57.36 -9.75
N LEU A 211 6.16 -58.29 -10.33
CA LEU A 211 5.94 -58.37 -11.79
C LEU A 211 5.12 -57.19 -12.32
N HIS A 212 4.11 -56.75 -11.57
CA HIS A 212 3.35 -55.54 -11.84
C HIS A 212 4.25 -54.30 -11.77
N LEU A 213 5.09 -54.11 -10.75
CA LEU A 213 6.00 -52.97 -10.71
C LEU A 213 6.96 -52.95 -11.91
N HIS A 214 7.47 -54.11 -12.34
CA HIS A 214 8.34 -54.21 -13.51
C HIS A 214 7.59 -53.90 -14.83
N TRP A 215 6.42 -54.51 -15.07
CA TRP A 215 5.61 -54.25 -16.27
C TRP A 215 4.99 -52.85 -16.28
N THR A 216 4.58 -52.33 -15.12
CA THR A 216 4.11 -50.96 -14.93
C THR A 216 5.23 -49.97 -15.23
N ASN A 217 6.48 -50.24 -14.82
CA ASN A 217 7.61 -49.39 -15.20
C ASN A 217 7.88 -49.42 -16.72
N LEU A 218 7.86 -50.59 -17.37
CA LEU A 218 8.02 -50.69 -18.83
C LEU A 218 6.89 -50.00 -19.61
N LEU A 219 5.65 -50.14 -19.16
CA LEU A 219 4.48 -49.46 -19.74
C LEU A 219 4.55 -47.95 -19.50
N ARG A 220 4.93 -47.53 -18.27
CA ARG A 220 5.13 -46.13 -17.90
C ARG A 220 6.22 -45.48 -18.73
N GLU A 221 7.35 -46.13 -18.96
CA GLU A 221 8.42 -45.62 -19.84
C GLU A 221 7.95 -45.45 -21.29
N LYS A 222 7.10 -46.36 -21.80
CA LYS A 222 6.53 -46.24 -23.15
C LYS A 222 5.54 -45.09 -23.26
N ILE A 223 4.66 -44.94 -22.26
CA ILE A 223 3.68 -43.86 -22.19
C ILE A 223 4.37 -42.51 -21.96
N GLN A 224 5.38 -42.46 -21.09
CA GLN A 224 6.18 -41.27 -20.81
C GLN A 224 6.92 -40.78 -22.05
N ARG A 225 7.51 -41.68 -22.86
CA ARG A 225 8.12 -41.31 -24.15
C ARG A 225 7.11 -40.70 -25.12
N LYS A 226 5.91 -41.28 -25.22
CA LYS A 226 4.83 -40.73 -26.05
C LYS A 226 4.37 -39.37 -25.55
N LEU A 227 4.22 -39.22 -24.23
CA LEU A 227 3.83 -37.96 -23.60
C LEU A 227 4.85 -36.86 -23.86
N VAL A 228 6.15 -37.16 -23.71
CA VAL A 228 7.23 -36.22 -23.99
C VAL A 228 7.24 -35.80 -25.46
N HIS A 229 7.01 -36.74 -26.39
CA HIS A 229 6.90 -36.44 -27.82
C HIS A 229 5.69 -35.55 -28.14
N ALA A 230 4.50 -35.92 -27.67
CA ALA A 230 3.28 -35.13 -27.86
C ALA A 230 3.40 -33.73 -27.26
N LEU A 231 4.05 -33.61 -26.09
CA LEU A 231 4.33 -32.33 -25.46
C LEU A 231 5.30 -31.48 -26.29
N HIS A 232 6.31 -32.10 -26.91
CA HIS A 232 7.25 -31.39 -27.80
C HIS A 232 6.54 -30.87 -29.06
N GLU A 233 5.74 -31.71 -29.73
CA GLU A 233 4.95 -31.30 -30.90
C GLU A 233 3.94 -30.20 -30.57
N TYR A 234 3.27 -30.30 -29.41
CA TYR A 234 2.38 -29.26 -28.92
C TYR A 234 3.11 -27.93 -28.73
N ASN A 235 4.29 -27.95 -28.11
CA ASN A 235 5.10 -26.75 -27.87
C ASN A 235 5.58 -26.11 -29.19
N ASP A 236 6.01 -26.92 -30.17
CA ASP A 236 6.43 -26.43 -31.50
C ASP A 236 5.27 -25.77 -32.26
N ARG A 237 4.08 -26.41 -32.27
CA ARG A 237 2.88 -25.86 -32.91
C ARG A 237 2.38 -24.60 -32.21
N ARG A 238 2.46 -24.56 -30.88
CA ARG A 238 2.16 -23.37 -30.09
C ARG A 238 3.10 -22.22 -30.42
N ALA A 239 4.41 -22.48 -30.56
CA ALA A 239 5.37 -21.47 -30.97
C ALA A 239 5.07 -20.91 -32.38
N GLN A 240 4.65 -21.76 -33.33
CA GLN A 240 4.21 -21.31 -34.66
C GLN A 240 2.94 -20.46 -34.60
N GLN A 241 1.99 -20.81 -33.74
CA GLN A 241 0.78 -20.01 -33.53
C GLN A 241 1.11 -18.61 -32.98
N ASP A 242 2.02 -18.54 -32.02
CA ASP A 242 2.48 -17.27 -31.44
C ASP A 242 3.18 -16.38 -32.48
N LEU A 243 3.99 -16.96 -33.37
CA LEU A 243 4.64 -16.25 -34.48
C LEU A 243 3.63 -15.68 -35.49
N ASN A 244 2.61 -16.46 -35.86
CA ASN A 244 1.55 -15.98 -36.75
C ASN A 244 0.73 -14.84 -36.12
N ARG A 245 0.47 -14.93 -34.82
CA ARG A 245 -0.20 -13.88 -34.06
C ARG A 245 0.66 -12.60 -34.00
N LEU A 246 1.97 -12.75 -33.84
CA LEU A 246 2.92 -11.64 -33.88
C LEU A 246 2.85 -10.87 -35.21
N GLU A 247 2.80 -11.57 -36.34
CA GLU A 247 2.74 -10.93 -37.66
C GLU A 247 1.43 -10.15 -37.88
N LEU A 248 0.31 -10.67 -37.37
CA LEU A 248 -0.97 -9.96 -37.40
C LEU A 248 -0.96 -8.71 -36.51
N ASN A 249 -0.40 -8.81 -35.30
CA ASN A 249 -0.24 -7.65 -34.42
C ASN A 249 0.66 -6.58 -35.04
N LEU A 250 1.73 -6.96 -35.76
CA LEU A 250 2.66 -6.02 -36.36
C LEU A 250 1.96 -5.14 -37.41
N ARG A 251 1.11 -5.72 -38.26
CA ARG A 251 0.32 -4.97 -39.25
C ARG A 251 -0.57 -3.94 -38.58
N CYS A 252 -1.27 -4.34 -37.51
CA CYS A 252 -2.12 -3.41 -36.74
C CYS A 252 -1.30 -2.22 -36.22
N LEU A 253 -0.12 -2.48 -35.66
CA LEU A 253 0.75 -1.43 -35.11
C LEU A 253 1.33 -0.51 -36.18
N GLN A 254 1.66 -1.03 -37.37
CA GLN A 254 2.19 -0.21 -38.47
C GLN A 254 1.14 0.75 -39.06
N GLU A 255 -0.14 0.37 -39.03
CA GLU A 255 -1.25 1.20 -39.49
C GLU A 255 -1.65 2.28 -38.46
N ALA A 256 -1.23 2.14 -37.21
CA ALA A 256 -1.53 3.08 -36.13
C ALA A 256 -1.00 4.49 -36.39
N HIS A 257 -1.69 5.49 -35.84
CA HIS A 257 -1.16 6.85 -35.67
C HIS A 257 -0.43 6.99 -34.34
N ILE A 258 -1.03 6.45 -33.28
CA ILE A 258 -0.50 6.45 -31.92
C ILE A 258 -0.44 5.03 -31.38
N ILE A 259 0.70 4.67 -30.78
CA ILE A 259 0.86 3.44 -30.02
C ILE A 259 1.09 3.82 -28.57
N GLY A 260 0.12 3.54 -27.71
CA GLY A 260 0.23 3.77 -26.27
C GLY A 260 0.63 2.50 -25.53
N ILE A 261 1.78 2.53 -24.86
CA ILE A 261 2.36 1.36 -24.20
C ILE A 261 3.05 1.71 -22.87
N THR A 262 2.96 0.83 -21.88
CA THR A 262 3.74 1.01 -20.64
C THR A 262 5.19 0.60 -20.85
N THR A 263 6.12 1.10 -20.06
CA THR A 263 7.54 0.68 -20.11
C THR A 263 7.73 -0.84 -20.01
N SER A 264 7.02 -1.48 -19.09
CA SER A 264 7.00 -2.95 -18.95
C SER A 264 6.33 -3.65 -20.15
N GLY A 265 5.30 -3.04 -20.74
CA GLY A 265 4.66 -3.53 -21.95
C GLY A 265 5.61 -3.47 -23.15
N LEU A 266 6.39 -2.39 -23.26
CA LEU A 266 7.39 -2.18 -24.31
C LEU A 266 8.48 -3.24 -24.23
N ALA A 267 9.03 -3.50 -23.05
CA ALA A 267 10.03 -4.54 -22.85
C ALA A 267 9.54 -5.93 -23.29
N ARG A 268 8.27 -6.26 -23.01
CA ARG A 268 7.65 -7.54 -23.42
C ARG A 268 7.40 -7.65 -24.93
N ASN A 269 7.30 -6.52 -25.63
CA ASN A 269 6.95 -6.45 -27.05
C ASN A 269 8.09 -5.82 -27.87
N LEU A 270 9.33 -5.88 -27.39
CA LEU A 270 10.46 -5.16 -28.01
C LEU A 270 10.69 -5.59 -29.46
N ASP A 271 10.58 -6.89 -29.76
CA ASP A 271 10.79 -7.45 -31.10
C ASP A 271 9.76 -6.96 -32.11
N ILE A 272 8.49 -6.82 -31.70
CA ILE A 272 7.45 -6.29 -32.59
C ILE A 272 7.65 -4.80 -32.82
N LEU A 273 7.95 -4.03 -31.76
CA LEU A 273 8.07 -2.57 -31.83
C LEU A 273 9.30 -2.13 -32.64
N ARG A 274 10.40 -2.89 -32.59
CA ARG A 274 11.55 -2.67 -33.48
C ARG A 274 11.19 -2.81 -34.96
N ARG A 275 10.19 -3.62 -35.30
CA ARG A 275 9.69 -3.81 -36.68
C ARG A 275 8.66 -2.76 -37.10
N VAL A 276 8.10 -2.00 -36.14
CA VAL A 276 7.13 -0.92 -36.42
C VAL A 276 7.79 0.30 -37.06
N ARG A 277 9.09 0.53 -36.79
CA ARG A 277 9.89 1.67 -37.31
C ARG A 277 9.34 3.06 -36.94
N ALA A 278 8.92 3.23 -35.68
CA ALA A 278 8.52 4.52 -35.14
C ALA A 278 9.73 5.47 -35.01
N LYS A 279 9.61 6.71 -35.50
CA LYS A 279 10.68 7.72 -35.41
C LYS A 279 10.57 8.66 -34.22
N VAL A 280 9.36 8.77 -33.65
CA VAL A 280 9.08 9.67 -32.54
C VAL A 280 8.68 8.85 -31.32
N MET A 281 9.34 9.11 -30.20
CA MET A 281 9.01 8.59 -28.89
C MET A 281 8.67 9.75 -27.95
N VAL A 282 7.52 9.67 -27.30
CA VAL A 282 7.10 10.61 -26.25
C VAL A 282 6.97 9.82 -24.96
N CYS A 283 7.70 10.23 -23.92
CA CYS A 283 7.62 9.63 -22.60
C CYS A 283 6.92 10.63 -21.65
N GLU A 284 5.74 10.28 -21.16
CA GLU A 284 5.03 11.08 -20.16
C GLU A 284 5.32 10.56 -18.74
N GLU A 285 5.31 11.46 -17.76
CA GLU A 285 5.77 11.23 -16.39
C GLU A 285 7.19 10.66 -16.32
N ALA A 286 8.07 11.20 -17.17
CA ALA A 286 9.45 10.73 -17.31
C ALA A 286 10.28 10.82 -16.01
N GLY A 287 9.86 11.67 -15.05
CA GLY A 287 10.43 11.74 -13.71
C GLY A 287 10.24 10.47 -12.89
N GLU A 288 9.14 9.73 -13.11
CA GLU A 288 8.81 8.47 -12.42
C GLU A 288 9.40 7.22 -13.12
N VAL A 289 10.04 7.38 -14.29
CA VAL A 289 10.54 6.26 -15.11
C VAL A 289 12.03 6.00 -14.84
N MET A 290 12.37 4.76 -14.48
CA MET A 290 13.76 4.33 -14.32
C MET A 290 14.56 4.54 -15.62
N GLU A 291 15.81 4.99 -15.53
CA GLU A 291 16.68 5.21 -16.69
C GLU A 291 16.78 3.95 -17.59
N SER A 292 16.90 2.75 -16.98
CA SER A 292 16.93 1.47 -17.69
C SER A 292 15.67 1.22 -18.54
N HIS A 293 14.51 1.65 -18.06
CA HIS A 293 13.24 1.52 -18.78
C HIS A 293 13.15 2.54 -19.93
N THR A 294 13.60 3.77 -19.72
CA THR A 294 13.67 4.80 -20.77
C THR A 294 14.64 4.40 -21.88
N LEU A 295 15.81 3.84 -21.53
CA LEU A 295 16.78 3.31 -22.48
C LEU A 295 16.21 2.16 -23.33
N THR A 296 15.39 1.29 -22.72
CA THR A 296 14.71 0.21 -23.45
C THR A 296 13.70 0.75 -24.47
N ALA A 297 13.11 1.92 -24.19
CA ALA A 297 12.19 2.60 -25.09
C ALA A 297 12.87 3.37 -26.24
N MET A 298 14.19 3.55 -26.21
CA MET A 298 14.98 4.12 -27.31
C MET A 298 15.16 3.09 -28.44
N LEU A 299 14.07 2.81 -29.16
CA LEU A 299 14.08 1.89 -30.29
C LEU A 299 15.06 2.40 -31.36
N PRO A 300 15.81 1.54 -32.07
CA PRO A 300 16.81 1.98 -33.05
C PRO A 300 16.31 2.91 -34.17
N SER A 301 14.99 2.93 -34.42
CA SER A 301 14.36 3.81 -35.41
C SER A 301 14.03 5.21 -34.88
N VAL A 302 14.16 5.46 -33.58
CA VAL A 302 13.81 6.76 -32.97
C VAL A 302 14.84 7.80 -33.38
N GLU A 303 14.34 8.87 -34.02
CA GLU A 303 15.10 10.04 -34.46
C GLU A 303 14.73 11.29 -33.63
N HIS A 304 13.65 11.21 -32.84
CA HIS A 304 13.14 12.28 -32.00
C HIS A 304 12.57 11.73 -30.68
N ALA A 305 13.17 12.10 -29.55
CA ALA A 305 12.72 11.71 -28.21
C ALA A 305 12.30 12.94 -27.39
N ILE A 306 11.10 12.89 -26.82
CA ILE A 306 10.55 13.96 -25.98
C ILE A 306 10.17 13.37 -24.63
N LEU A 307 10.82 13.83 -23.55
CA LEU A 307 10.53 13.40 -22.19
C LEU A 307 9.79 14.53 -21.46
N ILE A 308 8.59 14.23 -20.97
CA ILE A 308 7.72 15.18 -20.26
C ILE A 308 7.56 14.67 -18.83
N GLY A 309 7.85 15.51 -17.84
CA GLY A 309 7.73 15.09 -16.43
C GLY A 309 8.17 16.15 -15.44
N ASP A 310 8.30 15.74 -14.19
CA ASP A 310 8.82 16.58 -13.11
C ASP A 310 9.66 15.72 -12.16
N HIS A 311 10.95 16.02 -12.03
CA HIS A 311 11.84 15.25 -11.14
C HIS A 311 11.66 15.61 -9.66
N GLU A 312 11.02 16.74 -9.37
CA GLU A 312 10.68 17.18 -8.01
C GLU A 312 9.39 16.51 -7.50
N GLN A 313 8.74 15.67 -8.32
CA GLN A 313 7.60 14.85 -7.92
C GLN A 313 8.06 13.42 -7.56
N LEU A 314 7.32 12.39 -7.95
CA LEU A 314 7.65 11.01 -7.57
C LEU A 314 8.87 10.51 -8.36
N ARG A 315 9.76 9.79 -7.66
CA ARG A 315 10.92 9.11 -8.25
C ARG A 315 10.58 7.68 -8.70
N PRO A 316 11.40 7.08 -9.59
CA PRO A 316 11.27 5.68 -9.96
C PRO A 316 11.36 4.73 -8.76
N GLN A 317 10.41 3.81 -8.66
CA GLN A 317 10.38 2.83 -7.58
C GLN A 317 11.29 1.63 -7.87
N ILE A 318 12.27 1.40 -6.99
CA ILE A 318 13.13 0.21 -7.01
C ILE A 318 12.70 -0.78 -5.92
N GLN A 319 12.68 -2.08 -6.24
CA GLN A 319 12.34 -3.13 -5.25
C GLN A 319 13.42 -3.32 -4.19
N ARG A 320 14.67 -3.04 -4.58
CA ARG A 320 15.86 -3.22 -3.78
C ARG A 320 16.41 -1.86 -3.42
N TYR A 321 16.07 -1.42 -2.21
CA TYR A 321 16.59 -0.17 -1.65
C TYR A 321 18.12 -0.13 -1.69
N ASP A 322 18.78 -1.29 -1.59
CA ASP A 322 20.24 -1.41 -1.61
C ASP A 322 20.91 -0.97 -2.92
N LEU A 323 20.13 -0.78 -3.99
CA LEU A 323 20.57 -0.32 -5.31
C LEU A 323 20.12 1.12 -5.64
N GLY A 324 19.46 1.80 -4.70
CA GLY A 324 19.05 3.21 -4.85
C GLY A 324 20.15 4.18 -4.47
N ARG A 325 20.03 5.42 -4.95
CA ARG A 325 20.93 6.54 -4.67
C ARG A 325 21.10 6.76 -3.17
N GLU A 326 20.05 6.50 -2.39
CA GLU A 326 20.04 6.65 -0.94
C GLU A 326 20.78 5.54 -0.18
N HIS A 327 21.18 4.44 -0.84
CA HIS A 327 21.91 3.34 -0.20
C HIS A 327 23.38 3.32 -0.65
N PRO A 328 24.36 3.05 0.25
CA PRO A 328 25.77 3.14 -0.11
C PRO A 328 26.17 2.24 -1.28
N ARG A 329 25.81 0.95 -1.27
CA ARG A 329 26.04 0.05 -2.42
C ARG A 329 25.32 0.49 -3.69
N GLY A 330 24.25 1.27 -3.54
CA GLY A 330 23.39 1.77 -4.60
C GLY A 330 23.85 3.10 -5.18
N GLU A 331 24.68 3.89 -4.50
CA GLU A 331 25.19 5.18 -4.97
C GLU A 331 25.89 5.09 -6.34
N GLN A 332 26.70 4.04 -6.56
CA GLN A 332 27.34 3.76 -7.86
C GLN A 332 26.31 3.47 -8.97
N TYR A 333 25.15 2.90 -8.62
CA TYR A 333 24.13 2.45 -9.57
C TYR A 333 23.01 3.48 -9.78
N SER A 334 22.59 4.18 -8.71
CA SER A 334 21.56 5.21 -8.65
C SER A 334 20.30 4.87 -9.45
N LEU A 335 19.78 3.64 -9.28
CA LEU A 335 18.73 3.09 -10.16
C LEU A 335 17.36 3.78 -10.02
N ASP A 336 17.16 4.53 -8.95
CA ASP A 336 16.03 5.40 -8.62
C ASP A 336 16.23 6.87 -9.06
N VAL A 337 17.30 7.18 -9.81
CA VAL A 337 17.43 8.46 -10.52
C VAL A 337 16.92 8.29 -11.93
N SER A 338 15.93 9.11 -12.32
CA SER A 338 15.45 9.11 -13.69
C SER A 338 16.46 9.79 -14.62
N LEU A 339 16.44 9.40 -15.90
CA LEU A 339 17.21 10.10 -16.95
C LEU A 339 16.86 11.61 -17.01
N PHE A 340 15.64 11.97 -16.59
CA PHE A 340 15.13 13.33 -16.50
C PHE A 340 15.80 14.14 -15.37
N GLU A 341 16.00 13.53 -14.19
CA GLU A 341 16.67 14.14 -13.04
C GLU A 341 18.18 14.32 -13.25
N ARG A 342 18.83 13.40 -13.98
CA ARG A 342 20.29 13.42 -14.23
C ARG A 342 20.79 14.68 -14.96
N LEU A 343 19.91 15.52 -15.51
CA LEU A 343 20.24 16.60 -16.45
C LEU A 343 20.08 18.07 -15.90
N ARG A 344 19.93 18.37 -14.59
CA ARG A 344 19.83 19.77 -14.03
C ARG A 344 20.40 19.94 -12.58
N ARG A 345 21.21 20.98 -12.20
CA ARG A 345 21.67 21.27 -10.78
C ARG A 345 22.07 22.75 -10.42
N MET A 346 21.70 23.22 -9.19
CA MET A 346 22.18 24.36 -8.30
C MET A 346 21.72 25.84 -8.48
N HIS A 347 21.59 26.59 -7.35
CA HIS A 347 21.38 28.07 -7.31
C HIS A 347 22.63 28.85 -7.80
N PRO A 348 22.50 29.96 -8.56
CA PRO A 348 23.63 30.65 -9.21
C PRO A 348 24.78 31.10 -8.30
N MET A 349 24.47 31.54 -7.07
CA MET A 349 25.50 31.96 -6.10
C MET A 349 26.34 30.80 -5.55
N ILE A 350 25.78 29.58 -5.53
CA ILE A 350 26.47 28.38 -5.05
C ILE A 350 27.21 27.72 -6.21
N SER A 351 26.54 27.61 -7.37
CA SER A 351 27.15 27.08 -8.58
C SER A 351 28.31 27.95 -9.08
N GLN A 352 28.34 29.25 -8.78
CA GLN A 352 29.46 30.14 -9.08
C GLN A 352 30.79 29.61 -8.51
N LEU A 353 30.80 29.08 -7.29
CA LEU A 353 32.01 28.55 -6.66
C LEU A 353 32.60 27.36 -7.42
N VAL A 354 31.76 26.61 -8.14
CA VAL A 354 32.14 25.43 -8.93
C VAL A 354 32.38 25.79 -10.40
N ARG A 355 31.60 26.75 -10.94
CA ARG A 355 31.71 27.28 -12.29
C ARG A 355 33.02 28.01 -12.50
N ASP A 356 33.32 28.99 -11.64
CA ASP A 356 34.43 29.91 -11.85
C ASP A 356 35.78 29.23 -11.54
N THR A 357 35.76 28.12 -10.79
CA THR A 357 36.98 27.38 -10.38
C THR A 357 37.25 26.10 -11.19
N LEU A 358 36.21 25.38 -11.65
CA LEU A 358 36.37 24.06 -12.30
C LEU A 358 35.62 23.92 -13.62
N TYR A 359 34.44 24.54 -13.76
CA TYR A 359 33.59 24.36 -14.94
C TYR A 359 33.11 25.71 -15.50
N PRO A 360 33.97 26.50 -16.18
CA PRO A 360 33.62 27.84 -16.66
C PRO A 360 32.44 27.89 -17.64
N ALA A 361 32.13 26.75 -18.27
CA ALA A 361 31.01 26.57 -19.20
C ALA A 361 29.69 26.16 -18.53
N LEU A 362 29.63 26.07 -17.19
CA LEU A 362 28.42 25.72 -16.44
C LEU A 362 27.39 26.87 -16.53
N HIS A 363 26.16 26.56 -16.92
CA HIS A 363 25.07 27.54 -17.02
C HIS A 363 23.95 27.22 -16.03
N ASP A 364 23.52 28.24 -15.28
CA ASP A 364 22.42 28.11 -14.33
C ASP A 364 21.08 28.20 -15.05
N ALA A 365 20.12 27.40 -14.62
CA ALA A 365 18.76 27.47 -15.18
C ALA A 365 17.97 28.62 -14.50
N PRO A 366 17.05 29.31 -15.22
CA PRO A 366 16.29 30.43 -14.64
C PRO A 366 15.58 30.08 -13.33
N SER A 367 14.97 28.88 -13.25
CA SER A 367 14.28 28.38 -12.04
C SER A 367 15.17 28.26 -10.81
N THR A 368 16.48 28.14 -10.98
CA THR A 368 17.41 28.05 -9.85
C THR A 368 17.63 29.39 -9.16
N THR A 369 17.21 30.52 -9.75
CA THR A 369 17.20 31.83 -9.06
C THR A 369 16.03 31.99 -8.08
N GLU A 370 15.03 31.11 -8.15
CA GLU A 370 13.81 31.18 -7.35
C GLU A 370 13.94 30.49 -5.98
N TYR A 371 15.08 29.83 -5.67
CA TYR A 371 15.26 29.16 -4.38
C TYR A 371 15.27 30.16 -3.20
N PRO A 372 14.55 29.84 -2.11
CA PRO A 372 14.38 30.73 -0.97
C PRO A 372 15.69 30.94 -0.19
N MET A 373 15.81 32.09 0.48
CA MET A 373 16.89 32.34 1.45
C MET A 373 16.80 31.37 2.63
N VAL A 374 17.94 31.06 3.24
CA VAL A 374 18.03 30.22 4.45
C VAL A 374 17.44 31.00 5.63
N PRO A 375 16.28 30.61 6.18
CA PRO A 375 15.65 31.34 7.27
C PRO A 375 16.52 31.28 8.53
N GLY A 376 16.64 32.40 9.25
CA GLY A 376 17.54 32.50 10.41
C GLY A 376 18.93 33.04 10.05
N MET A 377 19.28 33.13 8.77
CA MET A 377 20.58 33.59 8.26
C MET A 377 20.38 34.81 7.35
N LYS A 378 21.31 35.77 7.41
CA LYS A 378 21.28 36.94 6.51
C LYS A 378 21.64 36.56 5.07
N ASP A 379 22.70 35.76 4.92
CA ASP A 379 23.23 35.34 3.62
C ASP A 379 23.13 33.82 3.43
N ARG A 380 22.88 33.38 2.19
CA ARG A 380 22.73 31.95 1.86
C ARG A 380 24.06 31.22 1.68
N LEU A 381 25.15 31.96 1.49
CA LEU A 381 26.50 31.43 1.33
C LEU A 381 27.42 32.22 2.26
N PHE A 382 28.10 31.55 3.19
CA PHE A 382 28.99 32.25 4.12
C PHE A 382 30.15 31.36 4.59
N TRP A 383 31.35 31.94 4.69
CA TRP A 383 32.53 31.33 5.30
C TRP A 383 32.80 31.93 6.67
N PHE A 384 32.66 31.12 7.71
CA PHE A 384 33.07 31.41 9.07
C PHE A 384 34.57 31.14 9.26
N ASP A 385 35.34 32.22 9.28
CA ASP A 385 36.79 32.19 9.41
C ASP A 385 37.22 32.21 10.88
N HIS A 386 38.05 31.25 11.28
CA HIS A 386 38.62 31.20 12.64
C HIS A 386 40.11 30.87 12.62
N ARG A 387 40.77 31.02 13.78
CA ARG A 387 42.20 30.71 14.00
C ARG A 387 42.46 29.63 15.05
N GLU A 388 41.39 29.03 15.59
CA GLU A 388 41.51 27.93 16.57
C GLU A 388 42.20 26.71 15.97
N HIS A 389 43.23 26.22 16.65
CA HIS A 389 44.09 25.13 16.17
C HIS A 389 43.42 23.76 16.27
N GLU A 390 43.78 22.86 15.35
CA GLU A 390 43.34 21.46 15.40
C GLU A 390 43.99 20.70 16.58
N ALA A 391 43.30 19.71 17.13
CA ALA A 391 43.80 18.92 18.25
C ALA A 391 45.08 18.14 17.86
N GLY A 392 46.12 18.23 18.70
CA GLY A 392 47.40 17.57 18.48
C GLY A 392 48.36 18.30 17.54
N SER A 393 48.27 19.64 17.43
CA SER A 393 49.18 20.49 16.65
C SER A 393 50.66 20.39 17.06
N ASP A 394 50.93 20.01 18.31
CA ASP A 394 52.27 20.11 18.94
C ASP A 394 53.09 18.81 18.90
N GLN A 395 52.61 17.75 18.23
CA GLN A 395 53.33 16.47 18.12
C GLN A 395 53.74 16.16 16.67
N PRO A 396 55.04 15.90 16.39
CA PRO A 396 55.49 15.46 15.06
C PRO A 396 55.20 13.97 14.92
N ARG A 397 54.03 13.61 14.37
CA ARG A 397 53.65 12.23 14.02
C ARG A 397 52.88 12.15 12.70
N ASP A 398 52.98 10.96 12.10
CA ASP A 398 52.67 10.54 10.73
C ASP A 398 51.59 11.28 9.92
N VAL A 399 51.93 11.50 8.65
CA VAL A 399 51.09 12.09 7.58
C VAL A 399 49.86 11.22 7.24
N THR A 400 49.80 9.99 7.77
CA THR A 400 48.78 8.97 7.46
C THR A 400 47.71 8.78 8.53
N SER A 401 47.71 9.55 9.63
CA SER A 401 46.62 9.50 10.62
C SER A 401 45.32 10.09 10.03
N THR A 402 44.30 9.24 9.87
CA THR A 402 42.97 9.54 9.30
C THR A 402 42.02 10.27 10.27
N SER A 403 42.47 10.59 11.49
CA SER A 403 41.62 11.14 12.55
C SER A 403 42.17 12.48 13.06
N ARG A 404 41.85 13.58 12.35
CA ARG A 404 42.02 14.95 12.86
C ARG A 404 40.70 15.45 13.42
N THR A 405 40.77 16.33 14.43
CA THR A 405 39.60 16.93 15.07
C THR A 405 39.85 18.39 15.41
N ASN A 406 38.81 19.21 15.36
CA ASN A 406 38.80 20.59 15.81
C ASN A 406 37.55 20.82 16.65
N ASP A 407 37.72 20.91 17.97
CA ASP A 407 36.61 21.03 18.93
C ASP A 407 35.84 22.34 18.78
N PHE A 408 36.52 23.42 18.40
CA PHE A 408 35.87 24.70 18.13
C PHE A 408 34.91 24.61 16.94
N GLU A 409 35.35 23.98 15.84
CA GLU A 409 34.48 23.76 14.69
C GLU A 409 33.28 22.86 15.04
N VAL A 410 33.46 21.85 15.91
CA VAL A 410 32.36 20.99 16.39
C VAL A 410 31.30 21.83 17.10
N GLU A 411 31.69 22.67 18.06
CA GLU A 411 30.75 23.50 18.82
C GLU A 411 30.03 24.51 17.91
N MET A 412 30.74 25.16 16.99
CA MET A 412 30.13 26.09 16.04
C MET A 412 29.14 25.39 15.09
N THR A 413 29.50 24.19 14.60
CA THR A 413 28.63 23.39 13.74
C THR A 413 27.36 22.96 14.47
N VAL A 414 27.49 22.45 15.70
CA VAL A 414 26.35 22.07 16.56
C VAL A 414 25.45 23.29 16.85
N GLY A 415 26.05 24.44 17.15
CA GLY A 415 25.33 25.70 17.37
C GLY A 415 24.53 26.14 16.14
N LEU A 416 25.13 26.09 14.96
CA LEU A 416 24.48 26.46 13.70
C LEU A 416 23.35 25.49 13.33
N VAL A 417 23.57 24.18 13.43
CA VAL A 417 22.53 23.16 13.23
C VAL A 417 21.37 23.41 14.20
N SER A 418 21.67 23.62 15.49
CA SER A 418 20.63 23.91 16.50
C SER A 418 19.83 25.15 16.13
N HIS A 419 20.50 26.23 15.69
CA HIS A 419 19.85 27.47 15.28
C HIS A 419 18.91 27.28 14.09
N LEU A 420 19.37 26.60 13.03
CA LEU A 420 18.59 26.35 11.81
C LEU A 420 17.38 25.46 12.10
N MET A 421 17.55 24.39 12.88
CA MET A 421 16.45 23.52 13.29
C MET A 421 15.42 24.26 14.15
N LYS A 422 15.88 25.16 15.03
CA LYS A 422 15.00 26.01 15.86
C LYS A 422 14.15 27.00 15.05
N GLN A 423 14.51 27.31 13.79
CA GLN A 423 13.66 28.13 12.92
C GLN A 423 12.40 27.40 12.46
N GLY A 424 12.39 26.05 12.50
CA GLY A 424 11.21 25.23 12.22
C GLY A 424 10.79 25.15 10.75
N ILE A 425 11.64 25.61 9.82
CA ILE A 425 11.40 25.53 8.37
C ILE A 425 12.15 24.35 7.74
N TYR A 426 13.38 24.09 8.21
CA TYR A 426 14.15 22.91 7.80
C TYR A 426 13.99 21.80 8.83
N HIS A 427 13.71 20.61 8.35
CA HIS A 427 13.73 19.39 9.16
C HIS A 427 15.13 18.79 9.19
N ALA A 428 15.38 17.81 10.05
CA ALA A 428 16.70 17.19 10.19
C ALA A 428 17.22 16.61 8.86
N GLU A 429 16.32 16.07 8.03
CA GLU A 429 16.63 15.52 6.69
C GLU A 429 17.04 16.58 5.65
N ASP A 430 16.67 17.86 5.87
CA ASP A 430 16.95 18.97 4.96
C ASP A 430 18.36 19.54 5.13
N ILE A 431 19.04 19.21 6.24
CA ILE A 431 20.35 19.73 6.62
C ILE A 431 21.38 18.60 6.58
N ALA A 432 22.53 18.86 5.94
CA ALA A 432 23.67 17.95 5.96
C ALA A 432 24.91 18.61 6.55
N VAL A 433 25.62 17.89 7.41
CA VAL A 433 26.90 18.28 7.99
C VAL A 433 28.02 17.44 7.40
N LEU A 434 28.97 18.08 6.72
CA LEU A 434 30.07 17.43 6.01
C LEU A 434 31.41 17.73 6.67
N THR A 435 32.26 16.72 6.79
CA THR A 435 33.63 16.90 7.29
C THR A 435 34.63 15.96 6.58
N PRO A 436 35.88 16.37 6.32
CA PRO A 436 36.87 15.51 5.65
C PRO A 436 37.44 14.39 6.54
N TYR A 437 37.27 14.46 7.87
CA TYR A 437 38.02 13.62 8.80
C TYR A 437 37.09 12.78 9.70
N LEU A 438 37.37 11.48 9.78
CA LEU A 438 36.59 10.53 10.60
C LEU A 438 36.59 10.88 12.10
N GLY A 439 37.72 11.39 12.61
CA GLY A 439 37.80 11.87 13.99
C GLY A 439 36.79 12.97 14.28
N GLN A 440 36.67 13.94 13.36
CA GLN A 440 35.71 15.04 13.48
C GLN A 440 34.28 14.53 13.36
N LEU A 441 34.02 13.60 12.43
CA LEU A 441 32.72 12.95 12.29
C LEU A 441 32.29 12.27 13.59
N HIS A 442 33.20 11.56 14.27
CA HIS A 442 32.91 10.93 15.55
C HIS A 442 32.54 11.95 16.64
N LYS A 443 33.27 13.07 16.75
CA LYS A 443 32.97 14.12 17.73
C LYS A 443 31.66 14.86 17.42
N LEU A 444 31.42 15.18 16.14
CA LEU A 444 30.15 15.74 15.68
C LEU A 444 29.01 14.77 16.01
N ARG A 445 29.17 13.48 15.74
CA ARG A 445 28.18 12.45 16.10
C ARG A 445 27.91 12.41 17.60
N ALA A 446 28.95 12.38 18.44
CA ALA A 446 28.77 12.30 19.89
C ALA A 446 28.02 13.52 20.44
N ARG A 447 28.32 14.72 19.93
CA ARG A 447 27.67 15.97 20.36
C ARG A 447 26.27 16.13 19.79
N LEU A 448 26.07 15.88 18.50
CA LEU A 448 24.78 15.99 17.81
C LEU A 448 23.82 14.86 18.23
N GLY A 449 24.34 13.66 18.49
CA GLY A 449 23.56 12.46 18.86
C GLY A 449 22.98 12.49 20.27
N ALA A 450 23.55 13.32 21.15
CA ALA A 450 22.96 13.61 22.45
C ALA A 450 21.69 14.48 22.34
N MET A 451 21.51 15.16 21.20
CA MET A 451 20.39 16.11 20.98
C MET A 451 19.39 15.60 19.93
N TRP A 452 19.84 14.80 18.95
CA TRP A 452 19.05 14.42 17.77
C TRP A 452 19.30 12.97 17.34
N GLU A 453 18.32 12.37 16.66
CA GLU A 453 18.50 11.10 15.96
C GLU A 453 19.37 11.36 14.72
N LEU A 454 20.51 10.67 14.64
CA LEU A 454 21.49 10.85 13.56
C LEU A 454 21.40 9.69 12.58
N VAL A 455 21.34 10.00 11.28
CA VAL A 455 21.58 9.00 10.23
C VAL A 455 23.03 9.13 9.83
N ILE A 456 23.75 8.02 10.00
CA ILE A 456 25.11 7.85 9.52
C ILE A 456 25.05 6.72 8.51
N ASN A 457 25.63 6.95 7.35
CA ASN A 457 25.68 5.95 6.29
C ASN A 457 26.42 4.71 6.82
N ASP A 458 25.93 3.50 6.47
CA ASP A 458 26.51 2.22 6.90
C ASP A 458 28.03 2.13 6.60
N ARG A 459 28.52 2.85 5.58
CA ARG A 459 29.95 2.97 5.26
C ARG A 459 30.77 3.77 6.27
N ASP A 460 30.24 4.91 6.73
CA ASP A 460 30.91 5.73 7.75
C ASP A 460 30.99 4.96 9.08
N LEU A 461 29.97 4.14 9.39
CA LEU A 461 30.00 3.24 10.55
C LEU A 461 31.09 2.17 10.41
N ASP A 462 31.19 1.51 9.26
CA ASP A 462 32.23 0.50 8.98
C ASP A 462 33.66 1.10 9.06
N GLU A 463 33.85 2.35 8.62
CA GLU A 463 35.15 3.03 8.70
C GLU A 463 35.51 3.46 10.12
N LEU A 464 34.54 3.91 10.92
CA LEU A 464 34.73 4.20 12.34
C LEU A 464 35.13 2.94 13.13
N GLU A 465 34.49 1.80 12.84
CA GLU A 465 34.81 0.52 13.48
C GLU A 465 36.22 0.02 13.08
N LYS A 466 36.58 0.11 11.79
CA LYS A 466 37.92 -0.23 11.30
C LYS A 466 39.01 0.66 11.87
N ALA A 467 38.68 1.92 12.19
CA ALA A 467 39.59 2.86 12.84
C ALA A 467 39.79 2.58 14.35
N GLY A 468 39.15 1.54 14.91
CA GLY A 468 39.27 1.16 16.32
C GLY A 468 38.54 2.11 17.28
N ILE A 469 37.57 2.88 16.77
CA ILE A 469 36.75 3.79 17.57
C ILE A 469 35.52 3.01 18.04
N ALA A 470 35.42 2.74 19.35
CA ALA A 470 34.33 1.95 19.92
C ALA A 470 32.97 2.63 19.69
N THR A 471 32.08 1.96 18.97
CA THR A 471 30.68 2.34 18.74
C THR A 471 29.76 1.47 19.60
N GLU A 472 29.12 2.03 20.62
CA GLU A 472 28.02 1.33 21.31
C GLU A 472 26.83 1.13 20.34
N GLN A 473 26.15 -0.02 20.46
CA GLN A 473 25.16 -0.56 19.52
C GLN A 473 24.08 0.46 19.11
N VAL A 474 23.95 0.68 17.80
CA VAL A 474 22.92 1.56 17.20
C VAL A 474 21.76 0.73 16.66
N CYS A 475 20.55 1.16 17.00
CA CYS A 475 19.31 0.65 16.43
C CYS A 475 19.21 1.09 14.97
N LYS A 476 19.20 0.14 14.01
CA LYS A 476 18.85 0.42 12.62
C LYS A 476 17.34 0.63 12.51
N THR A 477 16.89 1.89 12.54
CA THR A 477 15.47 2.24 12.35
C THR A 477 15.27 3.31 11.27
N THR A 478 14.06 3.32 10.70
CA THR A 478 13.63 4.06 9.50
C THR A 478 14.12 5.51 9.38
N ALA A 479 14.82 5.80 8.27
CA ALA A 479 15.53 7.04 7.91
C ALA A 479 14.69 8.32 7.70
N LEU A 480 13.46 8.39 8.21
CA LEU A 480 12.50 9.44 7.82
C LEU A 480 12.56 10.75 8.62
N GLN A 481 13.45 10.91 9.62
CA GLN A 481 13.48 12.11 10.48
C GLN A 481 14.86 12.51 11.06
N ALA A 482 15.98 12.04 10.50
CA ALA A 482 17.28 12.16 11.15
C ALA A 482 18.31 13.01 10.39
N LEU A 483 19.17 13.70 11.14
CA LEU A 483 20.17 14.65 10.63
C LEU A 483 21.32 13.89 9.97
N LYS A 484 21.68 14.28 8.74
CA LYS A 484 22.77 13.64 8.00
C LYS A 484 24.11 14.24 8.41
N VAL A 485 25.01 13.39 8.92
CA VAL A 485 26.39 13.76 9.24
C VAL A 485 27.31 12.74 8.60
N ALA A 486 28.16 13.17 7.68
CA ALA A 486 28.94 12.25 6.85
C ALA A 486 30.31 12.82 6.50
N THR A 487 31.22 11.92 6.10
CA THR A 487 32.46 12.36 5.44
C THR A 487 32.20 12.83 4.01
N ILE A 488 33.10 13.65 3.46
CA ILE A 488 32.98 14.16 2.08
C ILE A 488 32.84 13.02 1.07
N ASP A 489 33.65 11.98 1.23
CA ASP A 489 33.71 10.85 0.31
C ASP A 489 32.40 10.01 0.37
N ASN A 490 31.76 9.93 1.56
CA ASN A 490 30.54 9.16 1.78
C ASN A 490 29.23 9.96 1.58
N PHE A 491 29.32 11.27 1.34
CA PHE A 491 28.19 12.14 0.97
C PHE A 491 28.17 12.49 -0.52
N GLN A 492 28.99 11.82 -1.32
CA GLN A 492 29.01 11.99 -2.76
C GLN A 492 27.68 11.53 -3.37
N GLY A 493 27.21 12.24 -4.41
CA GLY A 493 25.92 11.93 -5.03
C GLY A 493 24.70 12.33 -4.18
N GLU A 494 24.84 12.65 -2.89
CA GLU A 494 23.77 13.21 -2.07
C GLU A 494 23.71 14.74 -2.20
N GLU A 495 22.55 15.30 -1.86
CA GLU A 495 22.27 16.73 -1.84
C GLU A 495 21.40 17.07 -0.63
N ALA A 496 21.52 18.29 -0.13
CA ALA A 496 20.67 18.81 0.94
C ALA A 496 20.24 20.24 0.64
N LYS A 497 19.11 20.65 1.23
CA LYS A 497 18.65 22.04 1.12
C LYS A 497 19.68 22.97 1.74
N VAL A 498 20.22 22.63 2.91
CA VAL A 498 21.31 23.37 3.57
C VAL A 498 22.49 22.45 3.86
N VAL A 499 23.70 22.89 3.51
CA VAL A 499 24.94 22.14 3.81
C VAL A 499 25.86 22.96 4.70
N ILE A 500 26.34 22.33 5.77
CA ILE A 500 27.33 22.90 6.70
C ILE A 500 28.61 22.09 6.59
N ILE A 501 29.74 22.75 6.37
CA ILE A 501 31.03 22.11 6.10
C ILE A 501 32.01 22.48 7.22
N SER A 502 32.56 21.48 7.93
CA SER A 502 33.66 21.65 8.90
C SER A 502 34.97 21.16 8.28
N LEU A 503 35.91 22.07 8.00
CA LEU A 503 37.17 21.78 7.31
C LEU A 503 38.25 21.18 8.21
N VAL A 504 38.16 21.37 9.52
CA VAL A 504 39.02 20.82 10.59
C VAL A 504 40.43 21.38 10.63
N ARG A 505 41.10 21.49 9.48
CA ARG A 505 42.54 21.80 9.41
C ARG A 505 42.82 23.24 9.75
N SER A 506 43.59 23.42 10.82
CA SER A 506 44.03 24.73 11.31
C SER A 506 45.40 24.58 11.99
N ASN A 507 46.47 24.92 11.27
CA ASN A 507 47.85 24.73 11.73
C ASN A 507 48.81 25.80 11.18
N GLU A 508 49.91 26.05 11.87
CA GLU A 508 50.91 27.07 11.47
C GLU A 508 51.68 26.71 10.20
N MET A 509 51.75 25.41 9.87
CA MET A 509 52.40 24.90 8.66
C MET A 509 51.55 25.05 7.39
N ASN A 510 50.35 25.62 7.49
CA ASN A 510 49.36 25.76 6.41
C ASN A 510 49.13 24.46 5.61
N ASN A 511 49.08 23.32 6.29
CA ASN A 511 48.90 22.03 5.64
C ASN A 511 47.42 21.58 5.66
N CYS A 512 46.80 21.52 4.48
CA CYS A 512 45.41 21.10 4.30
C CYS A 512 45.15 19.58 4.30
N GLY A 513 46.20 18.74 4.25
CA GLY A 513 46.06 17.27 4.16
C GLY A 513 45.06 16.80 3.09
N PHE A 514 44.02 16.06 3.48
CA PHE A 514 42.99 15.49 2.60
C PHE A 514 42.17 16.51 1.80
N LEU A 515 42.26 17.81 2.13
CA LEU A 515 41.58 18.91 1.44
C LEU A 515 42.38 19.51 0.27
N LYS A 516 43.49 18.89 -0.14
CA LYS A 516 44.33 19.36 -1.27
C LYS A 516 43.79 18.97 -2.65
N THR A 517 42.92 17.97 -2.72
CA THR A 517 42.45 17.41 -4.01
C THR A 517 41.24 18.17 -4.52
N SER A 518 41.34 18.74 -5.72
CA SER A 518 40.26 19.50 -6.39
C SER A 518 38.93 18.74 -6.48
N ASN A 519 38.98 17.43 -6.74
CA ASN A 519 37.78 16.59 -6.80
C ASN A 519 36.98 16.58 -5.48
N ARG A 520 37.65 16.57 -4.33
CA ARG A 520 36.99 16.59 -3.01
C ARG A 520 36.42 17.97 -2.68
N ILE A 521 37.09 19.03 -3.13
CA ILE A 521 36.60 20.41 -3.01
C ILE A 521 35.35 20.59 -3.88
N ASN A 522 35.34 20.07 -5.11
CA ASN A 522 34.16 20.06 -5.98
C ASN A 522 32.98 19.33 -5.33
N VAL A 523 33.24 18.14 -4.79
CA VAL A 523 32.22 17.34 -4.09
C VAL A 523 31.69 18.10 -2.89
N LEU A 524 32.49 18.86 -2.14
CA LEU A 524 32.01 19.70 -1.04
C LEU A 524 31.13 20.86 -1.51
N LEU A 525 31.56 21.59 -2.54
CA LEU A 525 30.94 22.83 -3.00
C LEU A 525 29.66 22.63 -3.82
N SER A 526 29.34 21.40 -4.22
CA SER A 526 28.21 21.08 -5.11
C SER A 526 27.00 20.41 -4.42
N ARG A 527 26.94 20.42 -3.08
CA ARG A 527 25.93 19.64 -2.31
C ARG A 527 24.72 20.43 -1.85
N ALA A 528 24.79 21.76 -1.89
CA ALA A 528 23.77 22.65 -1.34
C ALA A 528 22.82 23.16 -2.42
N GLN A 529 21.52 23.12 -2.12
CA GLN A 529 20.48 23.68 -3.00
C GLN A 529 20.08 25.11 -2.59
N HIS A 530 19.74 25.33 -1.31
CA HIS A 530 19.29 26.64 -0.80
C HIS A 530 20.44 27.46 -0.19
N GLY A 531 21.32 26.83 0.60
CA GLY A 531 22.44 27.53 1.22
C GLY A 531 23.58 26.66 1.75
N MET A 532 24.75 27.27 1.86
CA MET A 532 26.02 26.64 2.20
C MET A 532 26.80 27.45 3.24
N PHE A 533 27.22 26.80 4.32
CA PHE A 533 27.99 27.44 5.40
C PHE A 533 29.29 26.68 5.62
N ILE A 534 30.42 27.35 5.41
CA ILE A 534 31.75 26.76 5.56
C ILE A 534 32.36 27.26 6.85
N ILE A 535 32.85 26.36 7.70
CA ILE A 535 33.55 26.65 8.94
C ILE A 535 34.97 26.12 8.78
N GLY A 536 35.96 27.03 8.82
CA GLY A 536 37.35 26.63 8.69
C GLY A 536 38.34 27.78 8.68
N ASN A 537 39.61 27.46 8.83
CA ASN A 537 40.71 28.42 8.83
C ASN A 537 41.14 28.77 7.38
N SER A 538 40.76 29.96 6.91
CA SER A 538 41.09 30.43 5.56
C SER A 538 42.59 30.56 5.30
N LYS A 539 43.41 30.86 6.32
CA LYS A 539 44.87 30.95 6.18
C LYS A 539 45.50 29.59 5.90
N THR A 540 44.98 28.53 6.54
CA THR A 540 45.41 27.16 6.27
C THR A 540 44.89 26.71 4.89
N ALA A 541 43.59 26.88 4.63
CA ALA A 541 42.93 26.46 3.38
C ALA A 541 43.51 27.12 2.12
N GLY A 542 43.81 28.42 2.18
CA GLY A 542 44.34 29.21 1.05
C GLY A 542 45.74 28.80 0.55
N SER A 543 46.40 27.85 1.21
CA SER A 543 47.61 27.20 0.67
C SER A 543 47.34 26.34 -0.57
N VAL A 544 46.08 26.00 -0.84
CA VAL A 544 45.64 25.23 -2.01
C VAL A 544 45.00 26.19 -3.02
N GLU A 545 45.46 26.15 -4.27
CA GLU A 545 45.06 27.07 -5.35
C GLU A 545 43.53 27.18 -5.49
N MET A 546 42.82 26.06 -5.61
CA MET A 546 41.35 26.07 -5.73
C MET A 546 40.64 26.68 -4.50
N TRP A 547 41.14 26.46 -3.29
CA TRP A 547 40.57 27.10 -2.10
C TRP A 547 40.88 28.59 -2.06
N GLN A 548 42.03 29.01 -2.60
CA GLN A 548 42.37 30.43 -2.73
C GLN A 548 41.41 31.14 -3.70
N ASP A 549 41.08 30.52 -4.84
CA ASP A 549 40.08 31.04 -5.77
C ASP A 549 38.69 31.16 -5.12
N VAL A 550 38.26 30.12 -4.38
CA VAL A 550 37.00 30.14 -3.61
C VAL A 550 36.98 31.27 -2.58
N LEU A 551 38.08 31.47 -1.85
CA LEU A 551 38.20 32.54 -0.87
C LEU A 551 38.14 33.92 -1.52
N ASP A 552 38.71 34.09 -2.71
CA ASP A 552 38.68 35.36 -3.43
C ASP A 552 37.27 35.68 -3.96
N ILE A 553 36.52 34.68 -4.43
CA ILE A 553 35.09 34.82 -4.77
C ILE A 553 34.28 35.23 -3.53
N LEU A 554 34.50 34.58 -2.38
CA LEU A 554 33.79 34.88 -1.14
C LEU A 554 34.13 36.27 -0.58
N ARG A 555 35.39 36.71 -0.67
CA ARG A 555 35.82 38.07 -0.30
C ARG A 555 35.18 39.12 -1.18
N ALA A 556 35.13 38.89 -2.50
CA ALA A 556 34.48 39.80 -3.44
C ALA A 556 32.97 39.94 -3.16
N GLY A 557 32.33 38.86 -2.73
CA GLY A 557 30.91 38.83 -2.36
C GLY A 557 30.59 39.30 -0.92
N GLY A 558 31.58 39.64 -0.10
CA GLY A 558 31.37 39.97 1.32
C GLY A 558 30.91 38.80 2.19
N ASN A 559 31.07 37.57 1.72
CA ASN A 559 30.54 36.33 2.32
C ASN A 559 31.57 35.59 3.18
N ILE A 560 32.50 36.31 3.81
CA ILE A 560 33.53 35.75 4.70
C ILE A 560 33.72 36.66 5.92
N GLY A 561 33.75 36.08 7.11
CA GLY A 561 33.92 36.82 8.36
C GLY A 561 34.08 35.94 9.59
N THR A 562 34.29 36.56 10.75
CA THR A 562 34.51 35.86 12.03
C THR A 562 33.23 35.63 12.84
N SER A 563 32.07 36.03 12.31
CA SER A 563 30.77 35.90 12.96
C SER A 563 29.67 35.62 11.95
N PHE A 564 28.70 34.75 12.29
CA PHE A 564 27.48 34.60 11.50
C PHE A 564 26.52 35.76 11.75
N GLU A 565 25.97 36.33 10.68
CA GLU A 565 24.90 37.34 10.77
C GLU A 565 23.54 36.65 10.67
N LEU A 566 22.75 36.73 11.75
CA LEU A 566 21.47 36.02 11.89
C LEU A 566 20.29 36.96 11.63
N GLN A 567 19.25 36.47 10.96
CA GLN A 567 18.02 37.22 10.69
C GLN A 567 16.79 36.34 10.93
N CYS A 568 15.93 36.71 11.89
CA CYS A 568 14.77 35.89 12.24
C CYS A 568 13.65 36.00 11.19
N PRO A 569 13.13 34.88 10.65
CA PRO A 569 12.04 34.86 9.68
C PRO A 569 10.64 34.92 10.33
N ARG A 570 10.54 34.52 11.60
CA ARG A 570 9.33 34.58 12.45
C ARG A 570 9.18 35.90 13.19
N HIS A 571 10.33 36.52 13.46
CA HIS A 571 10.40 37.91 13.81
C HIS A 571 10.94 38.72 12.61
N PRO A 572 10.12 38.94 11.56
CA PRO A 572 9.93 40.35 11.24
C PRO A 572 9.41 41.01 12.54
N PRO A 573 9.45 42.32 12.71
CA PRO A 573 8.90 42.94 13.92
C PRO A 573 7.46 42.49 14.37
N CYS A 574 6.72 41.65 13.62
CA CYS A 574 5.46 40.99 14.02
C CYS A 574 5.21 39.59 13.34
N PRO A 575 4.62 38.57 14.02
CA PRO A 575 4.08 37.35 13.37
C PRO A 575 2.79 37.63 12.56
N GLU A 576 2.29 36.65 11.78
CA GLU A 576 1.05 36.81 11.00
C GLU A 576 -0.08 37.39 11.87
N ALA A 577 -0.81 38.38 11.33
CA ALA A 577 -1.77 39.18 12.10
C ALA A 577 -2.73 38.31 12.94
N LYS A 578 -3.21 37.18 12.43
CA LYS A 578 -4.13 36.28 13.15
C LYS A 578 -3.58 35.62 14.43
N PHE A 579 -2.27 35.63 14.67
CA PHE A 579 -1.65 35.00 15.84
C PHE A 579 -0.96 36.00 16.78
N CYS A 580 -0.75 37.25 16.35
CA CYS A 580 -0.04 38.25 17.15
C CYS A 580 -0.97 39.01 18.10
N GLN A 581 -0.65 39.06 19.40
CA GLN A 581 -1.37 39.93 20.35
C GLN A 581 -1.24 41.44 20.01
N VAL A 582 -0.28 41.84 19.18
CA VAL A 582 -0.03 43.24 18.78
C VAL A 582 -0.63 43.57 17.40
N CYS A 583 -0.39 42.73 16.39
CA CYS A 583 -0.83 43.00 15.01
C CYS A 583 -2.20 42.39 14.64
N ALA A 584 -2.82 41.60 15.53
CA ALA A 584 -4.15 41.07 15.28
C ALA A 584 -5.23 42.15 15.14
N ALA A 585 -6.27 41.83 14.37
CA ALA A 585 -7.50 42.59 14.40
C ALA A 585 -8.09 42.55 15.82
N ASP A 586 -8.74 43.63 16.26
CA ASP A 586 -9.31 43.72 17.61
C ASP A 586 -10.26 42.56 17.93
N LYS A 587 -10.98 42.06 16.92
CA LYS A 587 -11.81 40.86 17.01
C LYS A 587 -11.08 39.62 17.57
N ILE A 588 -9.80 39.45 17.27
CA ILE A 588 -8.99 38.32 17.73
C ILE A 588 -8.34 38.63 19.09
N LYS A 589 -7.94 39.89 19.31
CA LYS A 589 -7.36 40.35 20.59
C LYS A 589 -8.37 40.30 21.74
N ASP A 590 -9.62 40.65 21.43
CA ASP A 590 -10.73 40.68 22.36
C ASP A 590 -11.41 39.31 22.51
N GLN A 591 -10.93 38.28 21.82
CA GLN A 591 -11.42 36.92 22.01
C GLN A 591 -11.10 36.48 23.43
N GLN A 592 -12.11 35.99 24.16
CA GLN A 592 -11.90 35.38 25.46
C GLN A 592 -11.22 34.02 25.28
N VAL A 593 -10.03 33.87 25.87
CA VAL A 593 -9.19 32.67 25.73
C VAL A 593 -9.04 31.92 27.04
N ASP A 594 -9.19 32.63 28.16
CA ASP A 594 -9.26 32.04 29.49
C ASP A 594 -10.68 32.21 30.04
N PHE A 595 -11.37 31.09 30.28
CA PHE A 595 -12.72 31.03 30.86
C PHE A 595 -12.71 30.90 32.38
N ILE A 596 -11.56 30.67 33.01
CA ILE A 596 -11.42 30.58 34.48
C ILE A 596 -11.21 32.00 35.03
N GLU A 597 -10.23 32.72 34.51
CA GLU A 597 -9.90 34.09 34.90
C GLU A 597 -10.60 35.15 34.03
N MET A 598 -11.37 34.71 33.03
CA MET A 598 -12.13 35.56 32.10
C MET A 598 -11.25 36.48 31.25
N LEU A 599 -9.98 36.14 31.05
CA LEU A 599 -9.00 36.94 30.32
C LEU A 599 -9.19 36.85 28.79
N THR A 600 -9.00 37.98 28.13
CA THR A 600 -8.95 38.08 26.67
C THR A 600 -7.56 37.74 26.14
N TYR A 601 -7.46 37.42 24.84
CA TYR A 601 -6.19 37.03 24.23
C TYR A 601 -5.10 38.08 24.44
N LYS A 602 -5.43 39.38 24.46
CA LYS A 602 -4.47 40.47 24.73
C LYS A 602 -4.03 40.60 26.20
N GLU A 603 -4.78 40.03 27.14
CA GLU A 603 -4.54 40.14 28.59
C GLU A 603 -3.72 38.97 29.14
N VAL A 604 -3.64 37.85 28.42
CA VAL A 604 -2.87 36.67 28.84
C VAL A 604 -1.37 36.85 28.60
N ASP A 605 -0.57 36.61 29.63
CA ASP A 605 0.88 36.46 29.47
C ASP A 605 1.19 35.07 28.88
N LEU A 606 1.59 35.06 27.61
CA LEU A 606 1.90 33.83 26.88
C LEU A 606 3.12 33.08 27.43
N ASN A 607 3.93 33.71 28.29
CA ASN A 607 5.06 33.05 28.95
C ASN A 607 4.65 32.29 30.21
N GLU A 608 3.57 32.72 30.87
CA GLU A 608 3.05 32.09 32.10
C GLU A 608 1.98 31.03 31.79
N ASP A 609 0.98 31.35 30.96
CA ASP A 609 -0.04 30.39 30.50
C ASP A 609 -0.16 30.39 28.96
N PRO A 610 0.56 29.47 28.29
CA PRO A 610 0.57 29.41 26.84
C PRO A 610 -0.82 29.14 26.23
N CYS A 611 -1.16 29.89 25.19
CA CYS A 611 -2.39 29.67 24.43
C CYS A 611 -2.23 28.60 23.34
N LEU A 612 -3.28 27.82 23.14
CA LEU A 612 -3.44 26.80 22.11
C LEU A 612 -4.33 27.34 20.98
N PHE A 613 -4.00 26.94 19.75
CA PHE A 613 -4.70 27.32 18.52
C PHE A 613 -5.23 26.09 17.79
N PRO A 614 -6.42 25.59 18.15
CA PRO A 614 -7.07 24.50 17.43
C PRO A 614 -7.39 24.91 15.97
N PRO A 615 -7.54 23.95 15.03
CA PRO A 615 -7.85 24.24 13.63
C PRO A 615 -9.15 25.03 13.41
N CYS A 616 -10.06 25.01 14.38
CA CYS A 616 -11.30 25.77 14.34
C CYS A 616 -11.12 27.27 14.67
N GLY A 617 -9.91 27.71 15.03
CA GLY A 617 -9.57 29.11 15.29
C GLY A 617 -10.01 29.65 16.66
N HIS A 618 -10.55 28.82 17.55
CA HIS A 618 -10.92 29.23 18.90
C HIS A 618 -9.73 29.13 19.84
N ILE A 619 -9.11 30.27 20.18
CA ILE A 619 -7.91 30.36 21.02
C ILE A 619 -8.28 30.06 22.47
N MET A 620 -7.43 29.30 23.17
CA MET A 620 -7.70 28.82 24.53
C MET A 620 -6.41 28.70 25.34
N THR A 621 -6.43 28.99 26.64
CA THR A 621 -5.27 28.71 27.51
C THR A 621 -5.04 27.21 27.69
N MET A 622 -3.79 26.83 28.01
CA MET A 622 -3.44 25.42 28.23
C MET A 622 -4.14 24.87 29.48
N ALA A 623 -4.25 25.69 30.53
CA ALA A 623 -4.99 25.33 31.75
C ALA A 623 -6.46 24.97 31.45
N ASN A 624 -7.14 25.81 30.67
CA ASN A 624 -8.53 25.58 30.27
C ASN A 624 -8.72 24.30 29.46
N MET A 625 -7.80 24.04 28.54
CA MET A 625 -7.86 22.84 27.70
C MET A 625 -7.52 21.56 28.48
N ASP A 626 -6.56 21.61 29.40
CA ASP A 626 -6.24 20.47 30.27
C ASP A 626 -7.42 20.11 31.18
N GLY A 627 -8.15 21.12 31.68
CA GLY A 627 -9.40 20.94 32.42
C GLY A 627 -10.50 20.32 31.57
N HIS A 628 -10.77 20.88 30.39
CA HIS A 628 -11.80 20.37 29.46
C HIS A 628 -11.56 18.92 29.00
N MET A 629 -10.29 18.56 28.82
CA MET A 629 -9.85 17.23 28.39
C MET A 629 -9.72 16.23 29.55
N ASP A 630 -10.06 16.63 30.79
CA ASP A 630 -10.00 15.79 31.99
C ASP A 630 -8.65 15.08 32.14
N MET A 631 -7.53 15.79 31.89
CA MET A 631 -6.20 15.18 31.78
C MET A 631 -5.81 14.37 33.03
N ASN A 632 -6.22 14.83 34.22
CA ASN A 632 -6.00 14.13 35.49
C ASN A 632 -6.75 12.78 35.62
N LYS A 633 -7.83 12.54 34.85
CA LYS A 633 -8.54 11.24 34.81
C LYS A 633 -7.71 10.20 34.04
N HIS A 634 -6.94 10.64 33.05
CA HIS A 634 -6.23 9.77 32.11
C HIS A 634 -4.74 9.60 32.42
N TYR A 635 -4.14 10.57 33.11
CA TYR A 635 -2.70 10.58 33.41
C TYR A 635 -2.43 10.62 34.93
N VAL A 636 -1.25 10.13 35.30
CA VAL A 636 -0.66 10.23 36.64
C VAL A 636 0.10 11.54 36.71
N THR A 637 -0.23 12.38 37.70
CA THR A 637 0.36 13.71 37.89
C THR A 637 1.41 13.66 39.01
N ALA A 638 2.60 14.21 38.76
CA ALA A 638 3.65 14.40 39.75
C ALA A 638 3.33 15.56 40.72
N PRO A 639 4.03 15.67 41.86
CA PRO A 639 3.83 16.74 42.84
C PRO A 639 4.06 18.16 42.29
N ASP A 640 4.80 18.29 41.19
CA ASP A 640 5.10 19.54 40.49
C ASP A 640 4.06 19.90 39.41
N GLY A 641 2.99 19.10 39.26
CA GLY A 641 1.93 19.30 38.28
C GLY A 641 2.19 18.69 36.90
N THR A 642 3.32 18.00 36.70
CA THR A 642 3.66 17.39 35.40
C THR A 642 3.03 16.00 35.23
N PHE A 643 2.67 15.62 33.99
CA PHE A 643 2.09 14.29 33.70
C PHE A 643 3.18 13.26 33.41
N VAL A 644 3.26 12.20 34.23
CA VAL A 644 4.39 11.24 34.24
C VAL A 644 4.05 9.89 33.60
N GLY A 645 2.77 9.51 33.57
CA GLY A 645 2.35 8.18 33.09
C GLY A 645 0.86 8.06 32.83
N LEU A 646 0.44 6.96 32.21
CA LEU A 646 -0.97 6.66 31.91
C LEU A 646 -1.64 5.90 33.05
N LYS A 647 -2.90 6.21 33.32
CA LYS A 647 -3.76 5.39 34.18
C LYS A 647 -4.40 4.24 33.38
N PRO A 648 -4.54 3.02 33.94
CA PRO A 648 -5.27 1.94 33.29
C PRO A 648 -6.74 2.31 33.13
N ALA A 649 -7.29 2.02 31.95
CA ALA A 649 -8.66 2.37 31.58
C ALA A 649 -9.39 1.14 31.00
N PRO A 650 -10.58 0.78 31.50
CA PRO A 650 -11.36 -0.32 30.95
C PRO A 650 -11.83 -0.05 29.50
N LEU A 651 -12.34 -1.07 28.82
CA LEU A 651 -12.99 -0.89 27.51
C LEU A 651 -14.24 -0.01 27.68
N PHE A 652 -14.48 0.91 26.73
CA PHE A 652 -15.59 1.87 26.78
C PHE A 652 -15.54 2.87 27.96
N SER A 653 -14.38 3.08 28.58
CA SER A 653 -14.21 4.02 29.70
C SER A 653 -14.31 5.51 29.31
N SER A 654 -14.42 5.82 28.02
CA SER A 654 -14.50 7.19 27.52
C SER A 654 -15.95 7.64 27.45
N ASP A 655 -16.33 8.55 28.34
CA ASP A 655 -17.72 9.02 28.46
C ASP A 655 -18.19 9.88 27.28
N GLU A 656 -17.30 10.61 26.60
CA GLU A 656 -17.65 11.50 25.49
C GLU A 656 -16.44 11.82 24.59
N LEU A 657 -16.67 11.97 23.28
CA LEU A 657 -15.65 12.49 22.36
C LEU A 657 -15.46 14.01 22.59
N LYS A 658 -14.50 14.36 23.46
CA LYS A 658 -14.19 15.77 23.75
C LYS A 658 -13.79 16.52 22.46
N ALA A 659 -14.52 17.60 22.20
CA ALA A 659 -14.32 18.49 21.05
C ALA A 659 -14.06 19.93 21.54
N CYS A 660 -13.72 20.86 20.64
CA CYS A 660 -13.56 22.26 21.03
C CYS A 660 -14.81 22.74 21.79
N PRO A 661 -14.69 23.32 23.00
CA PRO A 661 -15.85 23.70 23.80
C PRO A 661 -16.65 24.85 23.18
N THR A 662 -16.02 25.66 22.31
CA THR A 662 -16.68 26.78 21.65
C THR A 662 -17.49 26.35 20.42
N CYS A 663 -16.96 25.46 19.58
CA CYS A 663 -17.60 25.12 18.29
C CYS A 663 -17.73 23.64 17.98
N ARG A 664 -17.38 22.77 18.93
CA ARG A 664 -17.35 21.30 18.77
C ARG A 664 -16.46 20.82 17.62
N GLY A 665 -15.49 21.63 17.22
CA GLY A 665 -14.47 21.29 16.23
C GLY A 665 -13.50 20.20 16.71
N ALA A 666 -12.90 19.47 15.78
CA ALA A 666 -12.05 18.33 16.09
C ALA A 666 -10.72 18.73 16.75
N LEU A 667 -10.38 18.06 17.86
CA LEU A 667 -9.12 18.24 18.60
C LEU A 667 -8.05 17.18 18.28
N ARG A 668 -8.30 16.33 17.27
CA ARG A 668 -7.46 15.17 16.91
C ARG A 668 -6.02 15.55 16.53
N SER A 669 -5.80 16.75 16.01
CA SER A 669 -4.51 17.24 15.53
C SER A 669 -3.61 17.79 16.65
N ILE A 670 -4.14 17.98 17.87
CA ILE A 670 -3.37 18.51 18.98
C ILE A 670 -2.62 17.36 19.67
N SER A 671 -1.30 17.35 19.57
CA SER A 671 -0.45 16.24 20.03
C SER A 671 -0.65 15.89 21.52
N ARG A 672 -0.77 16.90 22.39
CA ARG A 672 -0.99 16.75 23.85
C ARG A 672 -2.25 15.94 24.16
N TYR A 673 -3.34 16.20 23.45
CA TYR A 673 -4.66 15.59 23.69
C TYR A 673 -5.00 14.42 22.76
N GLY A 674 -4.19 14.22 21.71
CA GLY A 674 -4.47 13.27 20.65
C GLY A 674 -4.64 11.83 21.14
N ARG A 675 -4.01 11.44 22.23
CA ARG A 675 -4.15 10.09 22.82
C ARG A 675 -5.55 9.85 23.41
N VAL A 676 -6.07 10.81 24.17
CA VAL A 676 -7.41 10.76 24.77
C VAL A 676 -8.47 10.68 23.67
N VAL A 677 -8.37 11.56 22.67
CA VAL A 677 -9.30 11.58 21.52
C VAL A 677 -9.21 10.30 20.69
N ARG A 678 -8.02 9.74 20.45
CA ARG A 678 -7.85 8.51 19.66
C ARG A 678 -8.36 7.27 20.38
N ARG A 679 -8.24 7.19 21.71
CA ARG A 679 -8.84 6.10 22.49
C ARG A 679 -10.36 6.14 22.40
N ALA A 680 -10.96 7.31 22.62
CA ALA A 680 -12.40 7.51 22.48
C ALA A 680 -12.91 7.12 21.08
N LEU A 681 -12.20 7.51 20.02
CA LEU A 681 -12.54 7.12 18.64
C LEU A 681 -12.48 5.60 18.39
N LEU A 682 -11.54 4.90 19.05
CA LEU A 682 -11.40 3.46 18.91
C LEU A 682 -12.52 2.71 19.62
N ASP A 683 -12.90 3.18 20.81
CA ASP A 683 -14.04 2.67 21.56
C ASP A 683 -15.34 2.86 20.74
N GLU A 684 -15.55 4.06 20.18
CA GLU A 684 -16.70 4.37 19.30
C GLU A 684 -16.77 3.51 18.03
N SER A 685 -15.63 3.29 17.38
CA SER A 685 -15.56 2.45 16.18
C SER A 685 -15.91 0.99 16.51
N THR A 686 -15.54 0.54 17.71
CA THR A 686 -15.82 -0.81 18.18
C THR A 686 -17.29 -0.99 18.53
N LYS A 687 -17.92 -0.02 19.20
CA LYS A 687 -19.38 -0.01 19.42
C LYS A 687 -20.14 -0.11 18.09
N LYS A 688 -19.80 0.74 17.11
CA LYS A 688 -20.42 0.72 15.77
C LYS A 688 -20.25 -0.62 15.07
N PHE A 689 -19.08 -1.24 15.20
CA PHE A 689 -18.83 -2.56 14.64
C PHE A 689 -19.71 -3.63 15.29
N ILE A 690 -19.85 -3.64 16.62
CA ILE A 690 -20.70 -4.59 17.35
C ILE A 690 -22.15 -4.46 16.89
N VAL A 691 -22.72 -3.25 16.91
CA VAL A 691 -24.11 -2.99 16.48
C VAL A 691 -24.33 -3.41 15.03
N TRP A 692 -23.43 -3.03 14.12
CA TRP A 692 -23.51 -3.42 12.71
C TRP A 692 -23.47 -4.94 12.54
N SER A 693 -22.52 -5.60 13.20
CA SER A 693 -22.32 -7.05 13.07
C SER A 693 -23.51 -7.84 13.58
N GLN A 694 -24.13 -7.42 14.69
CA GLN A 694 -25.32 -8.05 15.25
C GLN A 694 -26.54 -7.84 14.34
N ASN A 695 -26.78 -6.61 13.86
CA ASN A 695 -27.88 -6.34 12.93
C ASN A 695 -27.78 -7.16 11.64
N GLU A 696 -26.57 -7.26 11.08
CA GLU A 696 -26.34 -8.04 9.88
C GLU A 696 -26.49 -9.54 10.14
N TYR A 697 -26.05 -10.03 11.30
CA TYR A 697 -26.28 -11.41 11.73
C TYR A 697 -27.78 -11.72 11.87
N LEU A 698 -28.56 -10.87 12.55
CA LEU A 698 -30.01 -11.03 12.71
C LEU A 698 -30.72 -11.08 11.35
N ARG A 699 -30.33 -10.19 10.43
CA ARG A 699 -30.84 -10.18 9.04
C ARG A 699 -30.55 -11.51 8.33
N LEU A 700 -29.30 -11.98 8.38
CA LEU A 700 -28.86 -13.22 7.74
C LEU A 700 -29.50 -14.46 8.38
N GLN A 701 -29.66 -14.48 9.70
CA GLN A 701 -30.32 -15.56 10.42
C GLN A 701 -31.82 -15.64 10.08
N THR A 702 -32.48 -14.50 9.93
CA THR A 702 -33.90 -14.45 9.52
C THR A 702 -34.05 -14.99 8.10
N GLN A 703 -33.19 -14.55 7.17
CA GLN A 703 -33.16 -15.10 5.80
C GLN A 703 -32.87 -16.60 5.76
N PHE A 704 -32.01 -17.09 6.65
CA PHE A 704 -31.76 -18.53 6.80
C PHE A 704 -33.03 -19.26 7.23
N GLN A 705 -33.72 -18.76 8.27
CA GLN A 705 -34.94 -19.38 8.77
C GLN A 705 -36.04 -19.44 7.71
N ASP A 706 -36.24 -18.35 6.96
CA ASP A 706 -37.24 -18.29 5.89
C ASP A 706 -36.90 -19.27 4.76
N ALA A 707 -35.66 -19.23 4.26
CA ALA A 707 -35.21 -20.12 3.19
C ALA A 707 -35.19 -21.60 3.61
N HIS A 708 -34.86 -21.89 4.87
CA HIS A 708 -34.87 -23.24 5.41
C HIS A 708 -36.30 -23.76 5.65
N SER A 709 -37.21 -22.89 6.08
CA SER A 709 -38.64 -23.25 6.22
C SER A 709 -39.26 -23.56 4.86
N GLU A 710 -38.95 -22.75 3.83
CA GLU A 710 -39.35 -23.01 2.45
C GLU A 710 -38.82 -24.35 1.95
N LEU A 711 -37.55 -24.66 2.23
CA LEU A 711 -36.92 -25.94 1.90
C LEU A 711 -37.69 -27.11 2.52
N ASN A 712 -37.96 -27.07 3.82
CA ASN A 712 -38.65 -28.15 4.53
C ASN A 712 -40.10 -28.33 4.05
N ASN A 713 -40.85 -27.24 3.86
CA ASN A 713 -42.24 -27.28 3.42
C ASN A 713 -42.41 -27.85 2.00
N THR A 714 -41.39 -27.72 1.16
CA THR A 714 -41.43 -28.18 -0.23
C THR A 714 -40.77 -29.56 -0.42
N ALA A 715 -40.21 -30.17 0.64
CA ALA A 715 -39.43 -31.41 0.57
C ALA A 715 -40.23 -32.63 0.05
N ASP A 716 -41.50 -32.75 0.42
CA ASP A 716 -42.33 -33.88 -0.02
C ASP A 716 -42.81 -33.74 -1.47
N ALA A 717 -42.97 -32.50 -1.94
CA ALA A 717 -43.43 -32.16 -3.28
C ALA A 717 -42.32 -32.19 -4.36
N VAL A 718 -41.08 -32.51 -3.98
CA VAL A 718 -39.94 -32.57 -4.92
C VAL A 718 -40.12 -33.75 -5.89
N VAL A 719 -40.15 -33.44 -7.18
CA VAL A 719 -40.11 -34.42 -8.28
C VAL A 719 -38.78 -34.26 -9.04
N VAL A 720 -37.96 -35.32 -9.02
CA VAL A 720 -36.67 -35.34 -9.72
C VAL A 720 -36.91 -35.80 -11.17
N ASN A 721 -36.81 -34.87 -12.12
CA ASN A 721 -37.00 -35.14 -13.55
C ASN A 721 -35.66 -35.11 -14.28
N THR A 722 -34.86 -36.17 -14.12
CA THR A 722 -33.56 -36.33 -14.78
C THR A 722 -33.55 -37.61 -15.62
N VAL A 723 -32.86 -37.56 -16.75
CA VAL A 723 -32.77 -38.69 -17.70
C VAL A 723 -31.36 -39.32 -17.66
N ALA A 724 -30.38 -38.61 -17.12
CA ALA A 724 -28.99 -39.03 -17.01
C ALA A 724 -28.64 -39.49 -15.57
N PRO A 725 -27.68 -40.42 -15.41
CA PRO A 725 -27.18 -40.80 -14.10
C PRO A 725 -26.54 -39.61 -13.38
N VAL A 726 -26.92 -39.37 -12.13
CA VAL A 726 -26.38 -38.28 -11.30
C VAL A 726 -25.49 -38.87 -10.21
N ALA A 727 -24.21 -38.47 -10.19
CA ALA A 727 -23.27 -38.79 -9.11
C ALA A 727 -23.41 -37.80 -7.95
N LEU A 728 -23.11 -38.26 -6.73
CA LEU A 728 -23.09 -37.41 -5.53
C LEU A 728 -21.67 -37.33 -4.97
N THR A 729 -21.11 -36.13 -4.96
CA THR A 729 -19.76 -35.87 -4.43
C THR A 729 -19.83 -34.77 -3.38
N ILE A 730 -19.38 -35.06 -2.17
CA ILE A 730 -19.26 -34.12 -1.06
C ILE A 730 -17.84 -34.26 -0.51
N ALA A 731 -16.91 -33.47 -1.04
CA ALA A 731 -15.50 -33.50 -0.67
C ALA A 731 -14.80 -32.17 -0.99
N GLY A 732 -13.64 -31.95 -0.38
CA GLY A 732 -12.75 -30.83 -0.71
C GLY A 732 -12.90 -29.59 0.18
N SER A 733 -12.30 -28.48 -0.25
CA SER A 733 -12.32 -27.20 0.46
C SER A 733 -13.74 -26.58 0.45
N PRO A 734 -14.03 -25.57 1.29
CA PRO A 734 -15.37 -24.94 1.36
C PRO A 734 -15.88 -24.36 0.04
N TYR A 735 -14.98 -24.00 -0.88
CA TYR A 735 -15.32 -23.53 -2.23
C TYR A 735 -15.68 -24.70 -3.14
N VAL A 736 -14.81 -25.71 -3.19
CA VAL A 736 -14.99 -26.92 -4.00
C VAL A 736 -16.25 -27.70 -3.58
N LEU A 737 -16.49 -27.80 -2.27
CA LEU A 737 -17.70 -28.39 -1.71
C LEU A 737 -18.97 -27.70 -2.24
N PHE A 738 -18.97 -26.37 -2.34
CA PHE A 738 -20.13 -25.61 -2.79
C PHE A 738 -20.38 -25.76 -4.29
N ASP A 739 -19.32 -25.84 -5.07
CA ASP A 739 -19.43 -26.10 -6.51
C ASP A 739 -20.03 -27.49 -6.75
N TYR A 740 -19.59 -28.52 -6.02
CA TYR A 740 -20.23 -29.84 -6.11
C TYR A 740 -21.70 -29.85 -5.70
N ILE A 741 -22.09 -29.08 -4.66
CA ILE A 741 -23.50 -28.94 -4.27
C ILE A 741 -24.32 -28.29 -5.39
N LYS A 742 -23.79 -27.23 -6.04
CA LYS A 742 -24.45 -26.57 -7.17
C LYS A 742 -24.57 -27.48 -8.39
N ASP A 743 -23.51 -28.19 -8.73
CA ASP A 743 -23.46 -29.09 -9.89
C ASP A 743 -24.44 -30.24 -9.71
N THR A 744 -24.48 -30.83 -8.51
CA THR A 744 -25.44 -31.89 -8.18
C THR A 744 -26.87 -31.36 -8.18
N ALA A 745 -27.11 -30.17 -7.63
CA ALA A 745 -28.42 -29.52 -7.68
C ALA A 745 -28.87 -29.21 -9.12
N ALA A 746 -27.96 -28.76 -9.99
CA ALA A 746 -28.22 -28.52 -11.40
C ALA A 746 -28.53 -29.83 -12.14
N ALA A 747 -27.75 -30.88 -11.90
CA ALA A 747 -28.00 -32.19 -12.45
C ALA A 747 -29.37 -32.77 -12.03
N LEU A 748 -29.85 -32.43 -10.83
CA LEU A 748 -31.18 -32.81 -10.31
C LEU A 748 -32.33 -31.86 -10.72
N ASN A 749 -32.05 -30.78 -11.47
CA ASN A 749 -33.00 -29.71 -11.78
C ASN A 749 -33.59 -29.01 -10.53
N LEU A 750 -32.79 -28.85 -9.48
CA LEU A 750 -33.18 -28.25 -8.18
C LEU A 750 -32.54 -26.87 -7.94
N THR A 751 -31.88 -26.28 -8.92
CA THR A 751 -31.24 -24.95 -8.79
C THR A 751 -32.23 -23.86 -8.38
N GLY A 752 -33.48 -23.94 -8.85
CA GLY A 752 -34.55 -23.04 -8.43
C GLY A 752 -34.89 -23.16 -6.93
N ARG A 753 -34.98 -24.39 -6.42
CA ARG A 753 -35.27 -24.70 -4.99
C ARG A 753 -34.17 -24.17 -4.06
N TYR A 754 -32.90 -24.34 -4.44
CA TYR A 754 -31.78 -23.91 -3.60
C TYR A 754 -31.35 -22.45 -3.81
N LYS A 755 -32.00 -21.72 -4.73
CA LYS A 755 -31.57 -20.36 -5.13
C LYS A 755 -31.41 -19.41 -3.94
N ALA A 756 -32.38 -19.41 -3.02
CA ALA A 756 -32.35 -18.57 -1.82
C ALA A 756 -31.18 -18.92 -0.89
N LEU A 757 -30.97 -20.21 -0.61
CA LEU A 757 -29.86 -20.69 0.22
C LEU A 757 -28.49 -20.49 -0.44
N PHE A 758 -28.36 -20.62 -1.77
CA PHE A 758 -27.12 -20.33 -2.49
C PHE A 758 -26.74 -18.84 -2.43
N ALA A 759 -27.73 -17.96 -2.58
CA ALA A 759 -27.53 -16.53 -2.43
C ALA A 759 -27.14 -16.19 -0.98
N LEU A 760 -27.87 -16.74 -0.01
CA LEU A 760 -27.61 -16.53 1.42
C LEU A 760 -26.22 -17.03 1.84
N ARG A 761 -25.82 -18.23 1.40
CA ARG A 761 -24.49 -18.78 1.71
C ARG A 761 -23.37 -17.88 1.21
N THR A 762 -23.54 -17.27 0.04
CA THR A 762 -22.57 -16.32 -0.51
C THR A 762 -22.50 -15.05 0.37
N GLN A 763 -23.64 -14.55 0.85
CA GLN A 763 -23.70 -13.43 1.79
C GLN A 763 -23.07 -13.79 3.15
N LEU A 764 -23.34 -14.99 3.68
CA LEU A 764 -22.76 -15.49 4.93
C LEU A 764 -21.24 -15.59 4.86
N LEU A 765 -20.69 -16.12 3.76
CA LEU A 765 -19.23 -16.19 3.58
C LEU A 765 -18.61 -14.79 3.54
N ALA A 766 -19.26 -13.84 2.85
CA ALA A 766 -18.81 -12.45 2.83
C ALA A 766 -18.90 -11.79 4.21
N HIS A 767 -19.92 -12.11 5.00
CA HIS A 767 -20.08 -11.60 6.36
C HIS A 767 -19.02 -12.18 7.31
N VAL A 768 -18.80 -13.51 7.29
CA VAL A 768 -17.73 -14.19 8.07
C VAL A 768 -16.37 -13.52 7.82
N ASN A 769 -16.03 -13.25 6.56
CA ASN A 769 -14.78 -12.57 6.22
C ASN A 769 -14.68 -11.15 6.78
N LYS A 770 -15.80 -10.43 6.96
CA LYS A 770 -15.81 -9.06 7.52
C LYS A 770 -15.74 -9.02 9.05
N VAL A 771 -16.10 -10.11 9.71
CA VAL A 771 -16.10 -10.19 11.19
C VAL A 771 -14.93 -10.99 11.76
N GLN A 772 -13.99 -11.43 10.90
CA GLN A 772 -12.75 -12.09 11.34
C GLN A 772 -12.01 -11.24 12.36
N HIS A 773 -11.28 -11.90 13.25
CA HIS A 773 -10.56 -11.24 14.35
C HIS A 773 -9.58 -10.17 13.83
N GLU A 774 -8.92 -10.43 12.72
CA GLU A 774 -7.99 -9.52 12.03
C GLU A 774 -8.67 -8.26 11.47
N GLU A 775 -9.96 -8.35 11.16
CA GLU A 775 -10.70 -7.28 10.52
C GLU A 775 -11.28 -6.25 11.51
N GLN A 776 -11.18 -6.53 12.81
CA GLN A 776 -11.82 -5.75 13.87
C GLN A 776 -11.03 -4.47 14.22
N PRO A 777 -11.72 -3.37 14.63
CA PRO A 777 -11.08 -2.06 14.82
C PRO A 777 -9.88 -2.07 15.77
N PHE A 778 -10.02 -2.71 16.93
CA PHE A 778 -8.94 -2.83 17.91
C PHE A 778 -7.75 -3.62 17.37
N ARG A 779 -8.01 -4.77 16.73
CA ARG A 779 -6.95 -5.61 16.20
C ARG A 779 -6.18 -4.92 15.08
N LYS A 780 -6.86 -4.21 14.18
CA LYS A 780 -6.21 -3.40 13.13
C LYS A 780 -5.31 -2.32 13.70
N VAL A 781 -5.80 -1.55 14.67
CA VAL A 781 -4.99 -0.49 15.30
C VAL A 781 -3.81 -1.09 16.05
N HIS A 782 -4.02 -2.19 16.78
CA HIS A 782 -2.97 -2.93 17.44
C HIS A 782 -1.90 -3.41 16.46
N ASP A 783 -2.29 -4.03 15.34
CA ASP A 783 -1.37 -4.56 14.34
C ASP A 783 -0.61 -3.44 13.63
N PHE A 784 -1.25 -2.29 13.37
CA PHE A 784 -0.55 -1.07 12.92
C PHE A 784 0.43 -0.54 13.96
N CYS A 785 0.06 -0.55 15.24
CA CYS A 785 0.95 -0.15 16.32
C CYS A 785 2.12 -1.12 16.49
N GLN A 786 1.89 -2.43 16.37
CA GLN A 786 2.95 -3.44 16.42
C GLN A 786 3.87 -3.33 15.22
N ASP A 787 3.34 -3.18 14.01
CA ASP A 787 4.13 -2.97 12.79
C ASP A 787 4.96 -1.68 12.89
N ALA A 788 4.36 -0.58 13.38
CA ALA A 788 5.10 0.66 13.66
C ALA A 788 6.17 0.49 14.75
N ARG A 789 5.92 -0.31 15.81
CA ARG A 789 6.90 -0.64 16.86
C ARG A 789 8.04 -1.50 16.32
N ARG A 790 7.73 -2.52 15.52
CA ARG A 790 8.72 -3.39 14.84
C ARG A 790 9.61 -2.56 13.91
N ARG A 791 9.04 -1.61 13.18
CA ARG A 791 9.79 -0.66 12.33
C ARG A 791 10.66 0.34 13.11
N ARG A 792 10.37 0.54 14.41
CA ARG A 792 11.09 1.43 15.35
C ARG A 792 12.01 0.66 16.32
N GLY A 793 12.28 -0.63 16.07
CA GLY A 793 13.31 -1.40 16.77
C GLY A 793 13.11 -1.56 18.29
N HIS A 794 11.90 -1.35 18.81
CA HIS A 794 11.57 -1.59 20.21
C HIS A 794 11.14 -3.05 20.39
N ASP A 795 12.12 -3.96 20.48
CA ASP A 795 11.92 -5.40 20.75
C ASP A 795 11.93 -5.74 22.25
N ASP A 796 11.66 -4.76 23.12
CA ASP A 796 11.58 -5.01 24.56
C ASP A 796 10.27 -5.74 24.89
N ILE A 797 10.36 -7.06 24.98
CA ILE A 797 9.30 -8.01 25.37
C ILE A 797 8.67 -7.61 26.73
N ALA A 798 9.41 -6.89 27.58
CA ALA A 798 8.96 -6.41 28.88
C ALA A 798 7.84 -5.33 28.81
N SER A 799 7.62 -4.68 27.66
CA SER A 799 6.55 -3.68 27.47
C SER A 799 5.47 -4.11 26.45
N ALA A 800 5.33 -5.43 26.24
CA ALA A 800 4.27 -5.99 25.41
C ALA A 800 2.91 -5.53 25.95
N PHE A 801 2.21 -4.71 25.15
CA PHE A 801 0.85 -4.30 25.46
C PHE A 801 -0.03 -5.54 25.33
N ALA A 802 -0.29 -6.24 26.42
CA ALA A 802 -1.16 -7.39 26.43
C ALA A 802 -2.58 -6.92 26.16
N LEU A 803 -3.13 -7.26 24.99
CA LEU A 803 -4.57 -7.22 24.78
C LEU A 803 -5.19 -8.20 25.78
N SER A 804 -6.05 -7.71 26.69
CA SER A 804 -6.84 -8.62 27.52
C SER A 804 -7.73 -9.44 26.59
N PRO A 805 -7.82 -10.79 26.75
CA PRO A 805 -8.59 -11.66 25.86
C PRO A 805 -10.12 -11.51 25.96
N GLU A 806 -10.64 -10.42 26.53
CA GLU A 806 -12.00 -10.40 27.04
C GLU A 806 -13.06 -9.94 26.01
N VAL A 807 -13.65 -10.98 25.40
CA VAL A 807 -15.09 -11.22 25.20
C VAL A 807 -15.86 -10.41 24.14
N LEU A 808 -15.68 -9.10 23.97
CA LEU A 808 -16.60 -8.32 23.10
C LEU A 808 -16.28 -8.35 21.59
N GLN A 809 -15.18 -8.98 21.21
CA GLN A 809 -14.66 -8.96 19.84
C GLN A 809 -14.88 -10.29 19.09
N THR A 810 -14.83 -11.45 19.74
CA THR A 810 -14.91 -12.76 19.06
C THR A 810 -16.33 -13.25 18.78
N GLY A 811 -17.35 -12.71 19.47
CA GLY A 811 -18.74 -13.20 19.37
C GLY A 811 -19.34 -13.14 17.95
N ALA A 812 -19.12 -12.05 17.22
CA ALA A 812 -19.64 -11.90 15.85
C ALA A 812 -19.07 -12.96 14.89
N HIS A 813 -17.77 -13.27 15.03
CA HIS A 813 -17.12 -14.31 14.24
C HIS A 813 -17.70 -15.69 14.53
N LEU A 814 -17.91 -16.01 15.81
CA LEU A 814 -18.47 -17.29 16.25
C LEU A 814 -19.89 -17.50 15.71
N LEU A 815 -20.75 -16.49 15.85
CA LEU A 815 -22.13 -16.51 15.37
C LEU A 815 -22.21 -16.67 13.85
N ALA A 816 -21.42 -15.89 13.09
CA ALA A 816 -21.39 -15.96 11.64
C ALA A 816 -20.86 -17.32 11.14
N SER A 817 -19.82 -17.86 11.78
CA SER A 817 -19.21 -19.15 11.44
C SER A 817 -20.17 -20.32 11.73
N ALA A 818 -20.87 -20.28 12.86
CA ALA A 818 -21.90 -21.25 13.21
C ALA A 818 -23.06 -21.24 12.20
N LEU A 819 -23.55 -20.04 11.82
CA LEU A 819 -24.64 -19.90 10.85
C LEU A 819 -24.24 -20.37 9.43
N LEU A 820 -22.99 -20.13 9.02
CA LEU A 820 -22.46 -20.65 7.75
C LEU A 820 -22.38 -22.18 7.75
N LEU A 821 -21.89 -22.80 8.83
CA LEU A 821 -21.86 -24.26 8.98
C LEU A 821 -23.25 -24.86 8.98
N ARG A 822 -24.20 -24.23 9.67
CA ARG A 822 -25.61 -24.62 9.67
C ARG A 822 -26.21 -24.59 8.27
N CYS A 823 -25.92 -23.54 7.49
CA CYS A 823 -26.37 -23.42 6.09
C CYS A 823 -25.76 -24.50 5.18
N ASP A 824 -24.45 -24.76 5.31
CA ASP A 824 -23.76 -25.84 4.59
C ASP A 824 -24.39 -27.20 4.89
N LEU A 825 -24.62 -27.51 6.17
CA LEU A 825 -25.19 -28.79 6.60
C LEU A 825 -26.65 -28.95 6.19
N ALA A 826 -27.46 -27.89 6.20
CA ALA A 826 -28.84 -27.93 5.72
C ALA A 826 -28.90 -28.24 4.21
N LEU A 827 -28.07 -27.60 3.40
CA LEU A 827 -27.96 -27.87 1.97
C LEU A 827 -27.53 -29.32 1.69
N ILE A 828 -26.52 -29.79 2.42
CA ILE A 828 -25.99 -31.15 2.27
C ILE A 828 -27.04 -32.18 2.68
N ALA A 829 -27.70 -31.99 3.81
CA ALA A 829 -28.70 -32.92 4.34
C ALA A 829 -29.87 -33.12 3.37
N ASP A 830 -30.47 -32.04 2.87
CA ASP A 830 -31.59 -32.08 1.91
C ASP A 830 -31.15 -32.69 0.57
N LEU A 831 -29.99 -32.30 0.04
CA LEU A 831 -29.47 -32.83 -1.22
C LEU A 831 -29.19 -34.34 -1.15
N VAL A 832 -28.57 -34.80 -0.06
CA VAL A 832 -28.31 -36.23 0.19
C VAL A 832 -29.64 -36.99 0.33
N ALA A 833 -30.61 -36.43 1.04
CA ALA A 833 -31.93 -37.05 1.21
C ALA A 833 -32.68 -37.18 -0.12
N ILE A 834 -32.68 -36.16 -0.97
CA ILE A 834 -33.34 -36.19 -2.28
C ILE A 834 -32.64 -37.19 -3.22
N TRP A 835 -31.31 -37.15 -3.30
CA TRP A 835 -30.53 -38.08 -4.11
C TRP A 835 -30.73 -39.54 -3.66
N ARG A 836 -30.85 -39.78 -2.34
CA ARG A 836 -31.05 -41.12 -1.78
C ARG A 836 -32.49 -41.62 -1.88
N ASN A 837 -33.49 -40.78 -1.65
CA ASN A 837 -34.87 -41.24 -1.46
C ASN A 837 -35.78 -40.98 -2.65
N LYS A 838 -35.52 -39.91 -3.43
CA LYS A 838 -36.40 -39.47 -4.53
C LYS A 838 -35.81 -39.79 -5.92
N LEU A 839 -34.49 -39.90 -6.07
CA LEU A 839 -33.86 -40.31 -7.34
C LEU A 839 -33.94 -41.84 -7.53
N PRO A 840 -34.47 -42.35 -8.66
CA PRO A 840 -34.56 -43.79 -8.93
C PRO A 840 -33.19 -44.48 -8.91
N ALA A 841 -33.11 -45.70 -8.37
CA ALA A 841 -31.85 -46.43 -8.21
C ALA A 841 -31.06 -46.61 -9.52
N LYS A 842 -31.74 -46.72 -10.67
CA LYS A 842 -31.13 -46.84 -12.01
C LYS A 842 -30.41 -45.56 -12.48
N LEU A 843 -30.77 -44.41 -11.92
CA LEU A 843 -30.22 -43.09 -12.27
C LEU A 843 -29.23 -42.56 -11.22
N ARG A 844 -28.92 -43.34 -10.18
CA ARG A 844 -27.82 -43.04 -9.27
C ARG A 844 -26.54 -43.44 -9.98
N GLY A 845 -25.75 -42.46 -10.46
CA GLY A 845 -24.44 -42.73 -11.04
C GLY A 845 -23.60 -43.46 -9.99
N GLY A 846 -22.99 -44.59 -10.34
CA GLY A 846 -22.37 -45.54 -9.39
C GLY A 846 -21.27 -45.01 -8.45
N ASN A 847 -20.97 -43.71 -8.47
CA ASN A 847 -20.03 -43.04 -7.58
C ASN A 847 -20.78 -42.12 -6.59
N CYS A 848 -20.91 -42.57 -5.34
CA CYS A 848 -21.26 -41.72 -4.20
C CYS A 848 -20.03 -41.54 -3.33
N THR A 849 -19.51 -40.32 -3.22
CA THR A 849 -18.32 -40.00 -2.41
C THR A 849 -18.66 -38.97 -1.35
N LEU A 850 -18.61 -39.36 -0.08
CA LEU A 850 -18.91 -38.50 1.06
C LEU A 850 -17.70 -38.42 2.00
N HIS A 851 -16.97 -37.30 1.93
CA HIS A 851 -15.80 -37.01 2.75
C HIS A 851 -15.99 -35.69 3.53
N PHE A 852 -16.31 -35.81 4.82
CA PHE A 852 -16.63 -34.68 5.71
C PHE A 852 -15.42 -34.11 6.49
N SER A 853 -14.18 -34.49 6.16
CA SER A 853 -12.98 -34.05 6.91
C SER A 853 -12.86 -32.52 7.00
N SER A 854 -13.15 -31.82 5.90
CA SER A 854 -13.16 -30.35 5.83
C SER A 854 -14.19 -29.70 6.76
N ILE A 855 -15.40 -30.26 6.82
CA ILE A 855 -16.49 -29.78 7.70
C ILE A 855 -16.16 -30.06 9.17
N ARG A 856 -15.64 -31.26 9.47
CA ARG A 856 -15.22 -31.63 10.83
C ARG A 856 -14.12 -30.71 11.37
N ASN A 857 -13.10 -30.41 10.56
CA ASN A 857 -12.03 -29.49 10.95
C ASN A 857 -12.57 -28.08 11.27
N ARG A 858 -13.58 -27.60 10.52
CA ARG A 858 -14.24 -26.32 10.80
C ARG A 858 -15.08 -26.36 12.09
N CYS A 859 -15.73 -27.48 12.39
CA CYS A 859 -16.46 -27.66 13.65
C CYS A 859 -15.49 -27.66 14.85
N LEU A 860 -14.32 -28.31 14.70
CA LEU A 860 -13.28 -28.30 15.74
C LEU A 860 -12.68 -26.91 15.95
N ALA A 861 -12.43 -26.14 14.88
CA ALA A 861 -11.99 -24.76 14.99
C ALA A 861 -13.02 -23.88 15.72
N LEU A 862 -14.31 -24.00 15.34
CA LEU A 862 -15.39 -23.28 16.02
C LEU A 862 -15.49 -23.66 17.51
N LEU A 863 -15.28 -24.94 17.85
CA LEU A 863 -15.27 -25.40 19.24
C LEU A 863 -14.13 -24.76 20.05
N GLN A 864 -12.92 -24.72 19.48
CA GLN A 864 -11.75 -24.10 20.12
C GLN A 864 -11.95 -22.59 20.33
N ASP A 865 -12.48 -21.89 19.33
CA ASP A 865 -12.72 -20.45 19.43
C ASP A 865 -13.85 -20.14 20.43
N ALA A 866 -14.89 -20.98 20.47
CA ALA A 866 -15.96 -20.86 21.46
C ALA A 866 -15.51 -21.20 22.89
N ASP A 867 -14.54 -22.11 23.04
CA ASP A 867 -13.85 -22.39 24.30
C ASP A 867 -13.07 -21.17 24.80
N ALA A 868 -12.25 -20.56 23.93
CA ALA A 868 -11.52 -19.35 24.26
C ALA A 868 -12.46 -18.18 24.62
N ALA A 869 -13.57 -18.04 23.92
CA ALA A 869 -14.55 -16.96 24.13
C ALA A 869 -15.60 -17.25 25.23
N HIS A 870 -15.54 -18.41 25.89
CA HIS A 870 -16.49 -18.80 26.94
C HIS A 870 -17.96 -18.78 26.49
N SER A 871 -18.23 -19.16 25.23
CA SER A 871 -19.60 -19.20 24.66
C SER A 871 -20.18 -20.63 24.65
N PRO A 872 -20.98 -21.04 25.65
CA PRO A 872 -21.55 -22.40 25.73
C PRO A 872 -22.48 -22.75 24.56
N ALA A 873 -23.25 -21.80 24.02
CA ALA A 873 -24.18 -22.05 22.91
C ALA A 873 -23.45 -22.49 21.64
N GLN A 874 -22.39 -21.77 21.24
CA GLN A 874 -21.61 -22.12 20.04
C GLN A 874 -20.79 -23.39 20.21
N LYS A 875 -20.37 -23.74 21.45
CA LYS A 875 -19.76 -25.05 21.73
C LYS A 875 -20.74 -26.19 21.45
N VAL A 876 -21.98 -26.07 21.93
CA VAL A 876 -23.04 -27.05 21.68
C VAL A 876 -23.33 -27.15 20.18
N GLU A 877 -23.50 -26.03 19.48
CA GLU A 877 -23.69 -26.01 18.02
C GLU A 877 -22.56 -26.71 17.26
N ALA A 878 -21.29 -26.44 17.60
CA ALA A 878 -20.13 -27.09 16.98
C ALA A 878 -20.12 -28.62 17.18
N LEU A 879 -20.44 -29.08 18.39
CA LEU A 879 -20.54 -30.51 18.72
C LEU A 879 -21.68 -31.19 17.95
N LEU A 880 -22.84 -30.53 17.87
CA LEU A 880 -24.00 -31.04 17.14
C LEU A 880 -23.74 -31.08 15.62
N PHE A 881 -23.11 -30.06 15.04
CA PHE A 881 -22.71 -30.04 13.63
C PHE A 881 -21.71 -31.15 13.30
N HIS A 882 -20.76 -31.40 14.18
CA HIS A 882 -19.81 -32.50 14.02
C HIS A 882 -20.53 -33.85 14.05
N ALA A 883 -21.40 -34.07 15.04
CA ALA A 883 -22.21 -35.29 15.13
C ALA A 883 -23.15 -35.47 13.92
N GLN A 884 -23.74 -34.39 13.41
CA GLN A 884 -24.59 -34.40 12.21
C GLN A 884 -23.81 -34.79 10.96
N SER A 885 -22.59 -34.27 10.79
CA SER A 885 -21.73 -34.66 9.66
C SER A 885 -21.38 -36.15 9.68
N ASN A 886 -21.13 -36.72 10.87
CA ASN A 886 -20.90 -38.14 11.07
C ASN A 886 -22.18 -38.96 10.80
N ALA A 887 -23.36 -38.47 11.20
CA ALA A 887 -24.63 -39.11 10.89
C ALA A 887 -24.91 -39.18 9.38
N ILE A 888 -24.68 -38.08 8.64
CA ILE A 888 -24.87 -38.03 7.18
C ILE A 888 -23.90 -38.97 6.46
N GLN A 889 -22.63 -39.01 6.88
CA GLN A 889 -21.61 -39.87 6.26
C GLN A 889 -21.93 -41.37 6.43
N ARG A 890 -22.67 -41.76 7.47
CA ARG A 890 -23.02 -43.16 7.77
C ARG A 890 -24.17 -43.73 6.94
N LEU A 891 -24.92 -42.89 6.23
CA LEU A 891 -26.11 -43.34 5.48
C LEU A 891 -25.74 -44.43 4.46
N PRO A 892 -26.43 -45.58 4.41
CA PRO A 892 -26.03 -46.70 3.55
C PRO A 892 -26.39 -46.45 2.09
N PHE A 893 -25.41 -46.37 1.18
CA PHE A 893 -25.66 -46.18 -0.26
C PHE A 893 -25.53 -47.50 -1.02
N ALA A 894 -26.62 -47.94 -1.66
CA ALA A 894 -26.61 -49.14 -2.50
C ALA A 894 -25.74 -48.91 -3.74
N GLY A 895 -24.56 -49.54 -3.79
CA GLY A 895 -23.63 -49.48 -4.94
C GLY A 895 -22.15 -49.39 -4.61
N ALA A 896 -21.75 -49.14 -3.35
CA ALA A 896 -20.34 -49.05 -2.99
C ALA A 896 -19.67 -50.45 -2.96
N THR A 897 -18.67 -50.65 -3.82
CA THR A 897 -17.83 -51.84 -3.98
C THR A 897 -16.85 -52.08 -2.82
N ALA A 898 -17.24 -51.74 -1.59
CA ALA A 898 -16.41 -51.94 -0.40
C ALA A 898 -16.77 -53.28 0.29
N THR A 899 -15.76 -54.05 0.68
CA THR A 899 -15.92 -55.29 1.46
C THR A 899 -16.77 -55.04 2.72
N PRO A 900 -17.76 -55.90 3.05
CA PRO A 900 -18.72 -55.67 4.12
C PRO A 900 -18.11 -55.33 5.48
N ALA A 901 -16.98 -55.95 5.86
CA ALA A 901 -16.40 -55.83 7.20
C ALA A 901 -15.74 -54.47 7.51
N ALA A 902 -15.07 -53.83 6.54
CA ALA A 902 -14.36 -52.56 6.75
C ALA A 902 -15.32 -51.37 6.86
N THR A 903 -16.40 -51.39 6.06
CA THR A 903 -17.45 -50.37 6.06
C THR A 903 -18.29 -50.41 7.34
N THR A 904 -18.49 -51.59 7.94
CA THR A 904 -19.20 -51.76 9.22
C THR A 904 -18.40 -51.17 10.39
N MET A 905 -17.08 -51.42 10.47
CA MET A 905 -16.25 -50.87 11.55
C MET A 905 -16.16 -49.34 11.49
N GLN A 906 -15.94 -48.76 10.30
CA GLN A 906 -15.88 -47.30 10.13
C GLN A 906 -17.25 -46.64 10.44
N SER A 907 -18.35 -47.27 10.02
CA SER A 907 -19.71 -46.77 10.34
C SER A 907 -20.01 -46.84 11.84
N GLN A 908 -19.48 -47.86 12.54
CA GLN A 908 -19.60 -47.98 13.99
C GLN A 908 -18.74 -46.94 14.73
N GLN A 909 -17.51 -46.70 14.30
CA GLN A 909 -16.65 -45.65 14.86
C GLN A 909 -17.29 -44.25 14.75
N LEU A 910 -17.79 -43.89 13.56
CA LEU A 910 -18.47 -42.62 13.34
C LEU A 910 -19.74 -42.48 14.21
N ARG A 911 -20.42 -43.60 14.52
CA ARG A 911 -21.57 -43.62 15.42
C ARG A 911 -21.17 -43.32 16.85
N GLU A 912 -20.14 -43.99 17.36
CA GLU A 912 -19.65 -43.85 18.72
C GLU A 912 -19.14 -42.43 18.97
N GLU A 913 -18.38 -41.86 18.02
CA GLU A 913 -17.95 -40.46 18.06
C GLU A 913 -19.13 -39.49 18.09
N ALA A 914 -20.13 -39.69 17.22
CA ALA A 914 -21.31 -38.81 17.17
C ALA A 914 -22.11 -38.86 18.49
N LEU A 915 -22.29 -40.05 19.07
CA LEU A 915 -22.96 -40.20 20.37
C LEU A 915 -22.15 -39.57 21.51
N SER A 916 -20.82 -39.67 21.47
CA SER A 916 -19.95 -38.99 22.44
C SER A 916 -20.11 -37.47 22.37
N HIS A 917 -20.13 -36.89 21.17
CA HIS A 917 -20.32 -35.44 21.01
C HIS A 917 -21.71 -34.98 21.47
N ILE A 918 -22.77 -35.77 21.23
CA ILE A 918 -24.12 -35.49 21.73
C ILE A 918 -24.16 -35.56 23.26
N ALA A 919 -23.50 -36.54 23.88
CA ALA A 919 -23.43 -36.64 25.33
C ALA A 919 -22.72 -35.42 25.95
N THR A 920 -21.61 -34.97 25.35
CA THR A 920 -20.92 -33.75 25.78
C THR A 920 -21.79 -32.51 25.58
N ALA A 921 -22.48 -32.39 24.44
CA ALA A 921 -23.41 -31.29 24.17
C ALA A 921 -24.52 -31.21 25.23
N ARG A 922 -25.13 -32.34 25.59
CA ARG A 922 -26.14 -32.40 26.66
C ARG A 922 -25.58 -32.03 28.03
N ALA A 923 -24.37 -32.47 28.36
CA ALA A 923 -23.71 -32.07 29.60
C ALA A 923 -23.51 -30.54 29.67
N ILE A 924 -23.22 -29.89 28.55
CA ILE A 924 -23.13 -28.42 28.48
C ILE A 924 -24.52 -27.79 28.59
N CYS A 925 -25.54 -28.35 27.94
CA CYS A 925 -26.92 -27.87 28.05
C CYS A 925 -27.48 -27.95 29.48
N THR A 926 -27.14 -28.99 30.24
CA THR A 926 -27.54 -29.11 31.65
C THR A 926 -26.79 -28.15 32.56
N LEU A 927 -25.53 -27.83 32.24
CA LEU A 927 -24.73 -26.84 32.97
C LEU A 927 -25.16 -25.40 32.68
N HIS A 928 -25.65 -25.11 31.47
CA HIS A 928 -25.98 -23.75 31.03
C HIS A 928 -27.36 -23.60 30.33
N PRO A 929 -28.46 -24.01 30.97
CA PRO A 929 -29.78 -24.15 30.34
C PRO A 929 -30.36 -22.85 29.76
N SER A 930 -30.00 -21.69 30.31
CA SER A 930 -30.45 -20.38 29.81
C SER A 930 -29.84 -20.02 28.45
N SER A 931 -28.58 -20.40 28.22
CA SER A 931 -27.82 -20.05 27.01
C SER A 931 -27.95 -21.06 25.87
N THR A 932 -28.38 -22.28 26.18
CA THR A 932 -28.48 -23.40 25.24
C THR A 932 -29.93 -23.78 24.93
N SER A 933 -30.88 -22.88 25.20
CA SER A 933 -32.31 -23.11 24.99
C SER A 933 -32.61 -23.55 23.55
N GLY A 934 -33.40 -24.62 23.40
CA GLY A 934 -33.75 -25.24 22.11
C GLY A 934 -32.66 -26.11 21.46
N LEU A 935 -31.44 -26.17 22.00
CA LEU A 935 -30.37 -27.05 21.47
C LEU A 935 -30.49 -28.51 21.95
N ASP A 936 -31.16 -28.74 23.09
CA ASP A 936 -31.41 -30.09 23.60
C ASP A 936 -32.38 -30.86 22.69
N ASP A 937 -33.37 -30.18 22.12
CA ASP A 937 -34.28 -30.76 21.13
C ASP A 937 -33.57 -31.14 19.81
N GLU A 938 -32.55 -30.35 19.41
CA GLU A 938 -31.70 -30.69 18.27
C GLU A 938 -30.86 -31.95 18.57
N ALA A 939 -30.34 -32.07 19.80
CA ALA A 939 -29.59 -33.23 20.26
C ALA A 939 -30.47 -34.50 20.29
N ASP A 940 -31.70 -34.39 20.77
CA ASP A 940 -32.71 -35.45 20.77
C ASP A 940 -33.06 -35.93 19.36
N THR A 941 -33.25 -34.98 18.45
CA THR A 941 -33.55 -35.27 17.04
C THR A 941 -32.40 -36.02 16.41
N LEU A 942 -31.16 -35.54 16.60
CA LEU A 942 -29.97 -36.16 16.05
C LEU A 942 -29.69 -37.56 16.65
N GLU A 943 -29.94 -37.75 17.95
CA GLU A 943 -29.81 -39.06 18.58
C GLU A 943 -30.85 -40.06 18.05
N LYS A 944 -32.11 -39.62 17.86
CA LYS A 944 -33.14 -40.46 17.22
C LYS A 944 -32.72 -40.89 15.82
N MET A 945 -32.08 -40.02 15.04
CA MET A 945 -31.53 -40.35 13.71
C MET A 945 -30.34 -41.34 13.76
N LEU A 946 -29.51 -41.28 14.79
CA LEU A 946 -28.42 -42.25 14.96
C LEU A 946 -28.93 -43.64 15.36
N ARG A 947 -30.14 -43.72 15.95
CA ARG A 947 -30.78 -44.94 16.46
C ARG A 947 -31.76 -45.59 15.47
N GLN A 948 -32.64 -44.80 14.86
CA GLN A 948 -33.58 -45.23 13.83
C GLN A 948 -32.97 -44.86 12.48
N GLU A 949 -32.79 -45.79 11.54
CA GLU A 949 -32.24 -45.51 10.20
C GLU A 949 -33.21 -44.68 9.31
N SER A 950 -33.84 -43.64 9.86
CA SER A 950 -34.81 -42.77 9.20
C SER A 950 -34.16 -41.48 8.71
N THR A 951 -34.65 -40.96 7.58
CA THR A 951 -34.02 -39.88 6.79
C THR A 951 -34.74 -38.53 6.88
N PHE A 952 -35.63 -38.32 7.85
CA PHE A 952 -36.37 -37.05 7.92
C PHE A 952 -35.59 -36.02 8.74
N PHE A 953 -34.96 -35.07 8.04
CA PHE A 953 -34.35 -33.89 8.64
C PHE A 953 -35.43 -32.83 8.89
N ALA A 954 -36.08 -32.88 10.05
CA ALA A 954 -36.79 -31.73 10.58
C ALA A 954 -36.22 -31.43 11.95
N VAL A 955 -35.33 -30.44 12.01
CA VAL A 955 -34.97 -29.80 13.27
C VAL A 955 -36.01 -28.70 13.52
N VAL A 956 -36.41 -28.62 14.80
CA VAL A 956 -37.46 -27.81 15.44
C VAL A 956 -37.82 -26.49 14.77
N THR A 957 -39.12 -26.22 14.78
CA THR A 957 -39.82 -25.01 14.36
C THR A 957 -39.15 -23.72 14.85
N SER A 958 -38.97 -22.81 13.90
CA SER A 958 -38.40 -21.46 13.96
C SER A 958 -39.08 -20.48 14.94
N GLU A 959 -39.90 -20.94 15.88
CA GLU A 959 -40.77 -20.09 16.71
C GLU A 959 -40.09 -19.64 18.02
N GLU A 960 -39.39 -20.53 18.73
CA GLU A 960 -38.67 -20.19 19.97
C GLU A 960 -37.42 -19.34 19.69
N ARG A 961 -36.66 -19.68 18.63
CA ARG A 961 -35.56 -18.83 18.16
C ARG A 961 -36.06 -17.47 17.65
N ARG A 962 -37.25 -17.40 17.05
CA ARG A 962 -37.88 -16.13 16.63
C ARG A 962 -38.37 -15.32 17.83
N ALA A 963 -38.81 -15.95 18.91
CA ALA A 963 -39.14 -15.27 20.17
C ALA A 963 -37.88 -14.72 20.87
N VAL A 964 -36.78 -15.48 20.90
CA VAL A 964 -35.47 -15.00 21.39
C VAL A 964 -34.92 -13.89 20.50
N LEU A 965 -35.04 -14.01 19.17
CA LEU A 965 -34.69 -12.95 18.21
C LEU A 965 -35.57 -11.70 18.33
N ALA A 966 -36.87 -11.87 18.61
CA ALA A 966 -37.81 -10.77 18.83
C ALA A 966 -37.57 -10.09 20.19
N ALA A 967 -37.16 -10.85 21.21
CA ALA A 967 -36.70 -10.31 22.49
C ALA A 967 -35.40 -9.52 22.31
N MET A 968 -34.37 -10.11 21.68
CA MET A 968 -33.12 -9.41 21.35
C MET A 968 -33.36 -8.18 20.46
N ALA A 969 -34.26 -8.24 19.49
CA ALA A 969 -34.62 -7.09 18.64
C ALA A 969 -35.44 -6.02 19.38
N ALA A 970 -36.14 -6.37 20.46
CA ALA A 970 -36.83 -5.43 21.33
C ALA A 970 -35.88 -4.77 22.35
N GLU A 971 -34.81 -5.46 22.79
CA GLU A 971 -33.76 -4.91 23.67
C GLU A 971 -33.07 -3.69 23.05
N PHE A 972 -32.95 -3.63 21.72
CA PHE A 972 -32.38 -2.48 21.00
C PHE A 972 -33.42 -1.44 20.52
N ARG A 973 -34.72 -1.62 20.82
CA ARG A 973 -35.81 -0.69 20.47
C ARG A 973 -36.28 0.21 21.60
N GLY A 974 -35.63 0.14 22.77
CA GLY A 974 -35.65 1.18 23.79
C GLY A 974 -36.91 1.24 24.67
N THR A 975 -36.79 0.73 25.90
CA THR A 975 -37.47 1.21 27.13
C THR A 975 -36.77 0.73 28.44
N GLY A 976 -35.68 -0.04 28.37
CA GLY A 976 -34.97 -0.59 29.53
C GLY A 976 -33.63 0.07 29.82
N HIS A 977 -33.15 -0.13 31.05
CA HIS A 977 -31.81 0.28 31.50
C HIS A 977 -30.78 -0.82 31.17
N TRP A 978 -29.61 -0.47 30.65
CA TRP A 978 -28.58 -1.41 30.21
C TRP A 978 -27.64 -1.80 31.36
N TYR A 979 -27.14 -3.04 31.35
CA TYR A 979 -26.24 -3.62 32.34
C TYR A 979 -25.21 -4.53 31.65
N TYR A 980 -24.05 -4.70 32.28
CA TYR A 980 -23.04 -5.72 31.93
C TYR A 980 -23.07 -6.83 32.98
N CYS A 981 -22.99 -8.09 32.54
CA CYS A 981 -22.78 -9.21 33.46
C CYS A 981 -21.33 -9.24 33.99
N ALA A 982 -21.03 -10.13 34.95
CA ALA A 982 -19.68 -10.28 35.52
C ALA A 982 -18.57 -10.56 34.48
N ASN A 983 -18.94 -11.05 33.29
CA ASN A 983 -18.03 -11.33 32.18
C ASN A 983 -18.11 -10.29 31.04
N GLY A 984 -18.77 -9.15 31.27
CA GLY A 984 -18.80 -8.01 30.32
C GLY A 984 -19.85 -8.08 29.19
N HIS A 985 -20.71 -9.10 29.13
CA HIS A 985 -21.80 -9.14 28.14
C HIS A 985 -22.92 -8.14 28.47
N PRO A 986 -23.35 -7.29 27.51
CA PRO A 986 -24.42 -6.31 27.71
C PRO A 986 -25.81 -6.98 27.69
N PHE A 987 -26.72 -6.53 28.55
CA PHE A 987 -28.13 -6.93 28.63
C PHE A 987 -29.01 -5.77 29.15
N THR A 988 -30.33 -5.82 28.95
CA THR A 988 -31.26 -4.77 29.44
C THR A 988 -32.18 -5.25 30.56
N VAL A 989 -32.53 -4.36 31.48
CA VAL A 989 -33.55 -4.55 32.53
C VAL A 989 -34.74 -3.64 32.23
N GLY A 990 -35.90 -4.24 31.96
CA GLY A 990 -37.15 -3.53 31.63
C GLY A 990 -37.89 -2.93 32.84
N GLU A 991 -38.92 -2.13 32.55
CA GLU A 991 -39.98 -1.44 33.35
C GLU A 991 -39.67 -0.84 34.74
N CYS A 992 -38.77 -1.41 35.55
CA CYS A 992 -38.43 -0.97 36.91
C CYS A 992 -37.00 -0.41 37.06
N GLY A 993 -36.18 -0.52 36.00
CA GLY A 993 -34.86 0.09 35.86
C GLY A 993 -33.73 -0.41 36.76
N MET A 994 -34.05 -1.25 37.74
CA MET A 994 -33.06 -1.95 38.56
C MET A 994 -33.34 -3.45 38.58
N PRO A 995 -32.32 -4.33 38.67
CA PRO A 995 -32.52 -5.75 38.67
C PRO A 995 -33.31 -6.22 39.90
N MET A 996 -34.52 -6.75 39.67
CA MET A 996 -35.45 -7.15 40.73
C MET A 996 -35.51 -8.65 40.95
N GLN A 997 -35.02 -9.43 40.00
CA GLN A 997 -35.00 -10.88 40.03
C GLN A 997 -33.59 -11.38 39.70
N LEU A 998 -33.18 -12.46 40.35
CA LEU A 998 -31.98 -13.18 39.95
C LEU A 998 -32.23 -13.74 38.56
N ALA A 999 -31.38 -13.35 37.62
CA ALA A 999 -31.33 -13.89 36.28
C ALA A 999 -29.86 -14.22 35.94
N VAL A 1000 -29.69 -14.94 34.83
CA VAL A 1000 -28.39 -15.41 34.36
C VAL A 1000 -28.18 -14.92 32.93
N CYS A 1001 -26.95 -14.57 32.60
CA CYS A 1001 -26.59 -14.04 31.30
C CYS A 1001 -26.92 -15.10 30.23
N PRO A 1002 -27.72 -14.77 29.20
CA PRO A 1002 -28.07 -15.71 28.15
C PRO A 1002 -26.87 -16.09 27.25
N GLN A 1003 -25.76 -15.34 27.32
CA GLN A 1003 -24.56 -15.61 26.52
C GLN A 1003 -23.52 -16.46 27.27
N CYS A 1004 -23.37 -16.32 28.59
CA CYS A 1004 -22.31 -17.01 29.34
C CYS A 1004 -22.76 -17.70 30.64
N GLY A 1005 -24.03 -17.57 31.04
CA GLY A 1005 -24.57 -18.20 32.25
C GLY A 1005 -24.10 -17.58 33.59
N ALA A 1006 -23.23 -16.56 33.57
CA ALA A 1006 -22.87 -15.79 34.77
C ALA A 1006 -24.09 -15.04 35.34
N ALA A 1007 -24.03 -14.60 36.60
CA ALA A 1007 -25.10 -13.80 37.19
C ALA A 1007 -25.38 -12.55 36.33
N ALA A 1008 -26.64 -12.37 35.94
CA ALA A 1008 -27.13 -11.20 35.20
C ALA A 1008 -28.49 -10.83 35.78
N GLY A 1009 -28.51 -9.92 36.74
CA GLY A 1009 -29.73 -9.63 37.50
C GLY A 1009 -29.42 -9.13 38.90
N GLY A 1010 -30.35 -9.32 39.84
CA GLY A 1010 -30.20 -8.86 41.22
C GLY A 1010 -31.44 -9.10 42.08
N GLN A 1011 -31.37 -8.82 43.38
CA GLN A 1011 -32.51 -8.97 44.30
C GLN A 1011 -32.76 -7.65 45.03
N GLY A 1012 -34.03 -7.26 45.15
CA GLY A 1012 -34.42 -6.08 45.91
C GLY A 1012 -33.74 -4.79 45.42
N HIS A 1013 -33.68 -4.59 44.09
CA HIS A 1013 -33.01 -3.47 43.43
C HIS A 1013 -31.47 -3.44 43.56
N VAL A 1014 -30.84 -4.50 44.08
CA VAL A 1014 -29.38 -4.61 44.18
C VAL A 1014 -28.86 -5.57 43.10
N PRO A 1015 -27.98 -5.13 42.18
CA PRO A 1015 -27.37 -6.01 41.19
C PRO A 1015 -26.55 -7.13 41.85
N ALA A 1016 -26.56 -8.32 41.26
CA ALA A 1016 -25.75 -9.45 41.68
C ALA A 1016 -24.24 -9.12 41.56
N GLU A 1017 -23.41 -9.80 42.34
CA GLU A 1017 -21.96 -9.56 42.37
C GLU A 1017 -21.34 -9.64 40.96
N GLY A 1018 -20.62 -8.59 40.56
CA GLY A 1018 -20.03 -8.45 39.22
C GLY A 1018 -20.96 -7.86 38.14
N VAL A 1019 -22.25 -7.66 38.41
CA VAL A 1019 -23.17 -6.98 37.49
C VAL A 1019 -23.05 -5.47 37.65
N THR A 1020 -22.77 -4.75 36.57
CA THR A 1020 -22.62 -3.29 36.58
C THR A 1020 -23.59 -2.63 35.61
N ARG A 1021 -24.15 -1.47 35.94
CA ARG A 1021 -25.03 -0.74 35.03
C ARG A 1021 -24.20 -0.16 33.87
N ALA A 1022 -24.71 -0.33 32.66
CA ALA A 1022 -24.11 0.16 31.42
C ALA A 1022 -24.71 1.54 31.06
N GLU A 1023 -24.43 2.52 31.93
CA GLU A 1023 -24.89 3.91 31.76
C GLU A 1023 -24.32 4.57 30.49
N ASP A 1024 -23.20 4.04 29.98
CA ASP A 1024 -22.58 4.36 28.71
C ASP A 1024 -23.45 4.00 27.50
N LEU A 1025 -24.06 2.81 27.50
CA LEU A 1025 -24.96 2.33 26.43
C LEU A 1025 -26.31 3.07 26.43
N GLU A 1026 -26.86 3.37 27.62
CA GLU A 1026 -28.14 4.08 27.77
C GLU A 1026 -28.13 5.49 27.20
N ARG A 1027 -27.05 6.25 27.49
CA ARG A 1027 -26.92 7.66 27.09
C ARG A 1027 -26.87 7.83 25.58
N GLU A 1028 -26.24 6.92 24.86
CA GLU A 1028 -26.05 7.02 23.40
C GLU A 1028 -27.23 6.45 22.60
N LEU A 1029 -27.89 5.39 23.07
CA LEU A 1029 -29.11 4.87 22.44
C LEU A 1029 -30.30 5.82 22.59
N GLY A 1030 -30.32 6.66 23.64
CA GLY A 1030 -31.32 7.73 23.80
C GLY A 1030 -31.18 8.90 22.81
N GLU A 1031 -29.98 9.10 22.25
CA GLU A 1031 -29.69 10.16 21.27
C GLU A 1031 -29.80 9.69 19.80
N LEU A 1032 -29.77 8.38 19.57
CA LEU A 1032 -30.07 7.76 18.28
C LEU A 1032 -31.58 7.81 18.02
N ARG A 1033 -32.05 8.82 17.27
CA ARG A 1033 -33.36 8.75 16.62
C ARG A 1033 -33.35 7.58 15.64
N LEU A 1034 -34.01 6.48 16.02
CA LEU A 1034 -34.45 5.40 15.11
C LEU A 1034 -35.38 5.95 14.03
#